data_AF-A0A1V6DE24-F1
#
_entry.id   AF-A0A1V6DE24-F1
#
_cell.length_a   1.000
_cell.length_b   1.000
_cell.length_c   1.000
_cell.angle_alpha   90.00
_cell.angle_beta   90.00
_cell.angle_gamma   90.00
#
_symmetry.space_group_name_H-M   'P 1'
#
loop_
_entity.id
_entity.type
_entity.pdbx_description
1 polymer ?
#
loop_
_entity_poly.entity_id
_entity_poly.type
_entity_poly.pdbx_seq_one_letter_code
_entity_poly.pdbx_strand_id
1 'polypeptide(L)'
;MSKRLGIDLGTTRSAIAVSGAFSGEGFLSVGGCPGCTVITDRLNQALIPSAVTEDKLGRIILVRATDFGSGQPHAPVMVPRHALGTDRTFRVGRRELRSEDILAHVLRYLKGLAEGRLGERIEEAVISAPAWLGMPARQAIVKAGEMAGFQEVQIVPDPVAAVLGCSANLARDPLRILTYDLGGQTFDVAVLEKRGGEISGDSIVALDGDHSLGGCDFDRRLAEWALDQLCLRGYDLDRDPVSDTLDKLMPVAEQAKIALSQREAHLIQPADIGLMDRSGRAVDARLEITRSRFEDLIRPEIERTIRICRQVMEENRPKPIRPDDVDEILLVGGSSQIPLVARRLEEEFGRPLRLIEPQLCTALGAALLADRRTARMPGMEASVEEGEILARALPKPIFLQTDDGLIEVAPACTPLPLSRVILATISHTGCDSIRIGLLKGDTFLCEIITDLPGALRPGGRVEIHLTISSDGRIEGEVHIPGLEPCVAKTFAIDAGPPGSMDEEAVSHARLQDVQEPLAPDRFLRPAWRPDPPRDFFESKAREVREMIANLVSKDESLRQDELERRLEAIREEADRAYQDQNSSGWARSCDLIVDMCGRLSQRCHQPEPPSAGHLLLGLAQQMKQLRRLAEQRGRLDAMRDRFDQAAHSLRQIDPDQPTATVHLRHWYLTFFVELERDLTDKAPPGLLHVDMEPHRPGVGATVSQPPPAEAQVPRDRVDLVHFSVTSPPAATAGQVVLVDVWAHLKAQRAEVIQQAEQAAADGKVLIRTKGPIKIARGIVLTVRLCVPDFHVEPQEDWILWEGEIGNAQFSVSVPADAAAGPKLGTASIFAQGLRIAQVLFTVEVGAKAAPETRTPSKEVQHRSAFISYSSEDEDTVLTAIQALQKGIPDLNVFYAEASLRSGDKWQDRLLEEIKARDVMYLFWSQAASRSRWVEWEWRTALRERGIQFIDPFPLVHPRDVPPPGELADQLHFNDWVLAFKRARRVSS
;
A
#
# COMPACT_ATOMS: atom_id res chain seq x y z
N MET A 1 -24.97 14.99 -37.53
CA MET A 1 -25.15 13.94 -36.51
C MET A 1 -24.69 14.53 -35.19
N SER A 2 -25.35 14.18 -34.09
CA SER A 2 -24.89 14.58 -32.75
C SER A 2 -23.53 13.95 -32.46
N LYS A 3 -22.66 14.65 -31.74
CA LYS A 3 -21.38 14.07 -31.32
C LYS A 3 -21.63 13.02 -30.23
N ARG A 4 -20.78 12.00 -30.21
CA ARG A 4 -20.77 10.94 -29.20
C ARG A 4 -19.74 11.23 -28.13
N LEU A 5 -20.09 10.92 -26.88
CA LEU A 5 -19.19 11.09 -25.75
C LEU A 5 -18.53 9.77 -25.36
N GLY A 6 -17.19 9.73 -25.35
CA GLY A 6 -16.43 8.67 -24.69
C GLY A 6 -16.30 9.00 -23.20
N ILE A 7 -16.69 8.06 -22.34
CA ILE A 7 -16.67 8.24 -20.89
C ILE A 7 -15.82 7.13 -20.27
N ASP A 8 -14.71 7.53 -19.64
CA ASP A 8 -14.07 6.69 -18.63
C ASP A 8 -14.81 6.90 -17.32
N LEU A 9 -15.56 5.88 -16.93
CA LEU A 9 -16.07 5.83 -15.59
C LEU A 9 -14.94 5.24 -14.74
N GLY A 10 -14.33 6.03 -13.87
CA GLY A 10 -13.44 5.53 -12.82
C GLY A 10 -14.14 5.42 -11.46
N THR A 11 -13.46 4.83 -10.47
CA THR A 11 -13.96 4.66 -9.10
C THR A 11 -13.88 5.95 -8.27
N THR A 12 -12.88 6.78 -8.57
CA THR A 12 -12.55 7.99 -7.79
C THR A 12 -12.70 9.25 -8.65
N ARG A 13 -12.26 9.17 -9.91
CA ARG A 13 -12.38 10.22 -10.92
C ARG A 13 -12.79 9.61 -12.25
N SER A 14 -13.57 10.33 -13.02
CA SER A 14 -14.01 10.03 -14.37
C SER A 14 -13.36 10.98 -15.36
N ALA A 15 -13.21 10.56 -16.61
CA ALA A 15 -12.74 11.41 -17.70
C ALA A 15 -13.71 11.31 -18.87
N ILE A 16 -13.80 12.39 -19.66
CA ILE A 16 -14.65 12.42 -20.84
C ILE A 16 -13.87 12.94 -22.05
N ALA A 17 -14.11 12.32 -23.20
CA ALA A 17 -13.47 12.69 -24.45
C ALA A 17 -14.46 12.63 -25.61
N VAL A 18 -14.13 13.33 -26.68
CA VAL A 18 -14.90 13.37 -27.92
C VAL A 18 -13.96 13.19 -29.12
N SER A 19 -14.45 12.59 -30.20
CA SER A 19 -13.70 12.52 -31.45
C SER A 19 -13.61 13.89 -32.12
N GLY A 20 -12.47 14.16 -32.76
CA GLY A 20 -12.12 15.45 -33.33
C GLY A 20 -11.07 16.22 -32.53
N ALA A 21 -10.46 17.21 -33.19
CA ALA A 21 -9.49 18.11 -32.60
C ALA A 21 -10.19 19.40 -32.16
N PHE A 22 -10.41 19.54 -30.86
CA PHE A 22 -10.88 20.78 -30.24
C PHE A 22 -9.73 21.45 -29.49
N SER A 23 -9.74 22.77 -29.49
CA SER A 23 -8.70 23.58 -28.85
C SER A 23 -9.32 24.77 -28.15
N GLY A 24 -8.71 25.20 -27.04
CA GLY A 24 -9.18 26.33 -26.25
C GLY A 24 -9.55 25.90 -24.83
N GLU A 25 -10.05 26.85 -24.05
CA GLU A 25 -10.44 26.61 -22.67
C GLU A 25 -11.54 25.53 -22.59
N GLY A 26 -11.35 24.51 -21.76
CA GLY A 26 -12.25 23.36 -21.69
C GLY A 26 -11.86 22.13 -22.49
N PHE A 27 -10.78 22.21 -23.26
CA PHE A 27 -10.34 21.13 -24.15
C PHE A 27 -8.86 20.85 -23.96
N LEU A 28 -8.52 19.58 -23.74
CA LEU A 28 -7.15 19.11 -23.59
C LEU A 28 -6.82 18.12 -24.71
N SER A 29 -5.86 18.48 -25.55
CA SER A 29 -5.29 17.59 -26.55
C SER A 29 -4.20 16.72 -25.90
N VAL A 30 -4.26 15.42 -26.15
CA VAL A 30 -3.35 14.43 -25.58
C VAL A 30 -2.38 13.91 -26.64
N GLY A 31 -1.09 14.04 -26.37
CA GLY A 31 -0.04 13.47 -27.23
C GLY A 31 -0.09 11.95 -27.25
N GLY A 32 0.10 11.33 -28.42
CA GLY A 32 0.06 9.87 -28.59
C GLY A 32 -1.33 9.28 -28.87
N CYS A 33 -2.39 10.10 -28.81
CA CYS A 33 -3.78 9.69 -29.06
C CYS A 33 -4.44 10.61 -30.12
N PRO A 34 -4.02 10.54 -31.39
CA PRO A 34 -4.50 11.46 -32.42
C PRO A 34 -6.00 11.24 -32.71
N GLY A 35 -6.72 12.34 -32.94
CA GLY A 35 -8.13 12.29 -33.40
C GLY A 35 -9.19 12.36 -32.29
N CYS A 36 -8.78 12.48 -31.03
CA CYS A 36 -9.69 12.74 -29.91
C CYS A 36 -9.22 13.91 -29.04
N THR A 37 -10.17 14.52 -28.34
CA THR A 37 -9.91 15.61 -27.38
C THR A 37 -10.62 15.31 -26.07
N VAL A 38 -9.92 15.49 -24.95
CA VAL A 38 -10.48 15.39 -23.60
C VAL A 38 -11.22 16.68 -23.27
N ILE A 39 -12.40 16.55 -22.67
CA ILE A 39 -13.20 17.69 -22.20
C ILE A 39 -12.91 17.90 -20.71
N THR A 40 -12.57 19.13 -20.34
CA THR A 40 -12.23 19.49 -18.95
C THR A 40 -13.36 20.23 -18.25
N ASP A 41 -13.35 20.16 -16.93
CA ASP A 41 -14.27 20.92 -16.08
C ASP A 41 -14.00 22.44 -16.15
N ARG A 42 -14.78 23.25 -15.42
CA ARG A 42 -14.64 24.72 -15.40
C ARG A 42 -13.32 25.23 -14.81
N LEU A 43 -12.58 24.38 -14.10
CA LEU A 43 -11.25 24.66 -13.57
C LEU A 43 -10.13 24.14 -14.49
N ASN A 44 -10.49 23.72 -15.71
CA ASN A 44 -9.61 23.07 -16.69
C ASN A 44 -8.97 21.77 -16.19
N GLN A 45 -9.65 21.05 -15.29
CA GLN A 45 -9.25 19.73 -14.85
C GLN A 45 -9.87 18.65 -15.74
N ALA A 46 -9.03 17.75 -16.25
CA ALA A 46 -9.45 16.63 -17.10
C ALA A 46 -10.13 15.49 -16.31
N LEU A 47 -9.80 15.37 -15.02
CA LEU A 47 -10.30 14.31 -14.15
C LEU A 47 -11.40 14.88 -13.24
N ILE A 48 -12.61 14.38 -13.44
CA ILE A 48 -13.84 14.87 -12.81
C ILE A 48 -14.19 13.93 -11.65
N PRO A 49 -14.51 14.42 -10.44
CA PRO A 49 -14.82 13.55 -9.30
C PRO A 49 -15.98 12.58 -9.54
N SER A 50 -15.87 11.36 -9.02
CA SER A 50 -16.89 10.30 -9.16
C SER A 50 -17.65 10.03 -7.85
N ALA A 51 -17.94 11.08 -7.07
CA ALA A 51 -18.73 10.98 -5.84
C ALA A 51 -19.84 12.03 -5.81
N VAL A 52 -20.94 11.71 -5.15
CA VAL A 52 -22.13 12.57 -5.00
C VAL A 52 -22.42 12.88 -3.54
N THR A 53 -22.98 14.05 -3.25
CA THR A 53 -23.53 14.39 -1.94
C THR A 53 -24.80 15.22 -2.10
N GLU A 54 -25.60 15.33 -1.05
CA GLU A 54 -26.73 16.26 -0.99
C GLU A 54 -26.26 17.59 -0.42
N ASP A 55 -26.46 18.68 -1.18
CA ASP A 55 -26.14 20.03 -0.73
C ASP A 55 -27.18 20.56 0.28
N LYS A 56 -26.93 21.76 0.83
CA LYS A 56 -27.85 22.40 1.79
C LYS A 56 -29.25 22.72 1.23
N LEU A 57 -29.41 22.70 -0.09
CA LEU A 57 -30.67 22.93 -0.78
C LEU A 57 -31.39 21.63 -1.14
N GLY A 58 -30.88 20.47 -0.70
CA GLY A 58 -31.47 19.15 -0.97
C GLY A 58 -31.14 18.60 -2.37
N ARG A 59 -30.17 19.20 -3.07
CA ARG A 59 -29.80 18.81 -4.44
C ARG A 59 -28.63 17.86 -4.41
N ILE A 60 -28.66 16.84 -5.27
CA ILE A 60 -27.53 15.94 -5.46
C ILE A 60 -26.49 16.62 -6.36
N ILE A 61 -25.28 16.80 -5.84
CA ILE A 61 -24.16 17.46 -6.51
C ILE A 61 -22.95 16.51 -6.56
N LEU A 62 -22.06 16.75 -7.53
CA LEU A 62 -20.80 16.03 -7.68
C LEU A 62 -19.71 16.70 -6.84
N VAL A 63 -18.94 15.90 -6.09
CA VAL A 63 -17.89 16.34 -5.16
C VAL A 63 -16.75 15.32 -5.13
N ARG A 64 -15.58 15.67 -4.57
CA ARG A 64 -14.55 14.65 -4.28
C ARG A 64 -14.97 13.85 -3.06
N ALA A 65 -14.59 12.57 -3.03
CA ALA A 65 -14.81 11.71 -1.88
C ALA A 65 -14.21 12.29 -0.59
N THR A 66 -13.09 12.99 -0.74
CA THR A 66 -12.33 13.66 0.33
C THR A 66 -12.92 15.00 0.79
N ASP A 67 -13.98 15.52 0.16
CA ASP A 67 -14.54 16.86 0.49
C ASP A 67 -15.43 16.84 1.75
N PHE A 68 -15.40 15.78 2.56
CA PHE A 68 -16.12 15.72 3.85
C PHE A 68 -15.53 16.73 4.85
N GLY A 69 -16.39 17.44 5.59
CA GLY A 69 -15.97 18.52 6.50
C GLY A 69 -15.76 19.90 5.85
N SER A 70 -15.78 20.01 4.51
CA SER A 70 -15.64 21.28 3.77
C SER A 70 -16.90 22.18 3.76
N GLY A 71 -17.81 22.00 4.72
CA GLY A 71 -19.09 22.72 4.81
C GLY A 71 -20.26 22.06 4.05
N GLN A 72 -20.08 20.83 3.56
CA GLN A 72 -21.17 19.98 3.10
C GLN A 72 -21.95 19.41 4.30
N PRO A 73 -23.29 19.35 4.26
CA PRO A 73 -24.08 18.82 5.37
C PRO A 73 -23.97 17.30 5.50
N HIS A 74 -23.56 16.60 4.43
CA HIS A 74 -23.58 15.16 4.33
C HIS A 74 -22.29 14.61 3.69
N ALA A 75 -21.91 13.39 4.08
CA ALA A 75 -20.74 12.71 3.54
C ALA A 75 -20.92 12.39 2.04
N PRO A 76 -19.89 12.62 1.21
CA PRO A 76 -19.89 12.15 -0.17
C PRO A 76 -20.00 10.63 -0.27
N VAL A 77 -20.71 10.15 -1.29
CA VAL A 77 -20.84 8.73 -1.62
C VAL A 77 -20.26 8.51 -3.01
N MET A 78 -19.20 7.71 -3.10
CA MET A 78 -18.65 7.25 -4.38
C MET A 78 -19.59 6.25 -5.05
N VAL A 79 -19.54 6.13 -6.38
CA VAL A 79 -20.35 5.15 -7.12
C VAL A 79 -20.02 3.71 -6.67
N PRO A 80 -20.95 2.98 -6.03
CA PRO A 80 -20.67 1.64 -5.52
C PRO A 80 -20.73 0.58 -6.64
N ARG A 81 -19.64 0.41 -7.39
CA ARG A 81 -19.61 -0.47 -8.58
C ARG A 81 -20.00 -1.92 -8.32
N HIS A 82 -19.54 -2.48 -7.20
CA HIS A 82 -19.84 -3.86 -6.81
C HIS A 82 -21.33 -4.11 -6.55
N ALA A 83 -22.12 -3.05 -6.35
CA ALA A 83 -23.55 -3.11 -6.10
C ALA A 83 -24.39 -2.67 -7.31
N LEU A 84 -23.78 -2.46 -8.49
CA LEU A 84 -24.52 -2.22 -9.73
C LEU A 84 -25.35 -3.44 -10.10
N GLY A 85 -26.60 -3.22 -10.48
CA GLY A 85 -27.54 -4.32 -10.82
C GLY A 85 -28.09 -5.06 -9.60
N THR A 86 -27.84 -4.56 -8.38
CA THR A 86 -28.40 -5.10 -7.13
C THR A 86 -29.46 -4.16 -6.56
N ASP A 87 -30.30 -4.64 -5.65
CA ASP A 87 -31.30 -3.82 -4.95
C ASP A 87 -30.74 -3.07 -3.73
N ARG A 88 -29.42 -3.13 -3.52
CA ARG A 88 -28.76 -2.44 -2.41
C ARG A 88 -28.85 -0.92 -2.60
N THR A 89 -29.28 -0.22 -1.55
CA THR A 89 -29.32 1.24 -1.51
C THR A 89 -28.19 1.82 -0.64
N PHE A 90 -27.88 3.08 -0.91
CA PHE A 90 -26.87 3.87 -0.23
C PHE A 90 -27.46 5.23 0.13
N ARG A 91 -27.16 5.68 1.34
CA ARG A 91 -27.66 6.95 1.86
C ARG A 91 -26.84 8.13 1.32
N VAL A 92 -27.42 8.88 0.39
CA VAL A 92 -26.87 10.14 -0.13
C VAL A 92 -27.65 11.29 0.48
N GLY A 93 -27.08 11.90 1.52
CA GLY A 93 -27.77 12.91 2.32
C GLY A 93 -29.00 12.33 3.01
N ARG A 94 -30.18 12.82 2.61
CA ARG A 94 -31.47 12.38 3.15
C ARG A 94 -32.14 11.31 2.31
N ARG A 95 -31.58 10.98 1.15
CA ARG A 95 -32.16 10.06 0.17
C ARG A 95 -31.45 8.71 0.22
N GLU A 96 -32.22 7.65 0.04
CA GLU A 96 -31.70 6.31 -0.24
C GLU A 96 -31.70 6.11 -1.76
N LEU A 97 -30.52 5.90 -2.35
CA LEU A 97 -30.34 5.75 -3.79
C LEU A 97 -29.69 4.41 -4.11
N ARG A 98 -30.07 3.77 -5.21
CA ARG A 98 -29.34 2.60 -5.72
C ARG A 98 -28.03 3.04 -6.39
N SER A 99 -27.14 2.09 -6.62
CA SER A 99 -25.88 2.33 -7.32
C SER A 99 -26.07 2.95 -8.71
N GLU A 100 -27.07 2.49 -9.47
CA GLU A 100 -27.39 3.05 -10.80
C GLU A 100 -27.98 4.46 -10.72
N ASP A 101 -28.72 4.80 -9.66
CA ASP A 101 -29.27 6.15 -9.47
C ASP A 101 -28.14 7.14 -9.20
N ILE A 102 -27.20 6.74 -8.33
CA ILE A 102 -25.98 7.50 -8.03
C ILE A 102 -25.16 7.69 -9.31
N LEU A 103 -24.97 6.62 -10.10
CA LEU A 103 -24.27 6.67 -11.37
C LEU A 103 -24.97 7.61 -12.37
N ALA A 104 -26.30 7.60 -12.45
CA ALA A 104 -27.05 8.49 -13.33
C ALA A 104 -26.81 9.97 -13.01
N HIS A 105 -26.63 10.32 -11.72
CA HIS A 105 -26.25 11.68 -11.33
C HIS A 105 -24.86 12.08 -11.83
N VAL A 106 -23.88 11.17 -11.74
CA VAL A 106 -22.54 11.40 -12.29
C VAL A 106 -22.60 11.59 -13.81
N LEU A 107 -23.25 10.66 -14.52
CA LEU A 107 -23.35 10.70 -15.98
C LEU A 107 -24.09 11.94 -16.48
N ARG A 108 -25.13 12.39 -15.78
CA ARG A 108 -25.86 13.63 -16.12
C ARG A 108 -24.98 14.86 -15.99
N TYR A 109 -24.13 14.92 -14.96
CA TYR A 109 -23.15 16.00 -14.81
C TYR A 109 -22.13 15.99 -15.95
N LEU A 110 -21.55 14.83 -16.26
CA LEU A 110 -20.58 14.67 -17.34
C LEU A 110 -21.16 15.06 -18.70
N LYS A 111 -22.40 14.63 -18.99
CA LYS A 111 -23.15 15.04 -20.17
C LYS A 111 -23.33 16.55 -20.23
N GLY A 112 -23.87 17.17 -19.18
CA GLY A 112 -24.11 18.61 -19.14
C GLY A 112 -22.84 19.44 -19.27
N LEU A 113 -21.71 18.96 -18.72
CA LEU A 113 -20.40 19.57 -18.91
C LEU A 113 -19.98 19.51 -20.38
N ALA A 114 -20.08 18.34 -21.01
CA ALA A 114 -19.72 18.16 -22.42
C ALA A 114 -20.61 18.99 -23.36
N GLU A 115 -21.92 19.00 -23.14
CA GLU A 115 -22.88 19.83 -23.90
C GLU A 115 -22.58 21.33 -23.72
N GLY A 116 -22.25 21.76 -22.49
CA GLY A 116 -21.88 23.15 -22.20
C GLY A 116 -20.57 23.58 -22.88
N ARG A 117 -19.61 22.66 -23.03
CA ARG A 117 -18.33 22.93 -23.71
C ARG A 117 -18.46 22.89 -25.24
N LEU A 118 -19.27 21.97 -25.77
CA LEU A 118 -19.44 21.78 -27.22
C LEU A 118 -20.52 22.68 -27.83
N GLY A 119 -21.45 23.20 -27.03
CA GLY A 119 -22.54 24.06 -27.50
C GLY A 119 -23.65 23.31 -28.27
N GLU A 120 -23.67 21.99 -28.19
CA GLU A 120 -24.65 21.12 -28.86
C GLU A 120 -25.10 19.99 -27.93
N ARG A 121 -26.24 19.37 -28.24
CA ARG A 121 -26.75 18.22 -27.48
C ARG A 121 -25.96 16.96 -27.80
N ILE A 122 -25.74 16.14 -26.77
CA ILE A 122 -25.09 14.83 -26.87
C ILE A 122 -26.13 13.77 -26.58
N GLU A 123 -26.46 12.97 -27.59
CA GLU A 123 -27.50 11.96 -27.48
C GLU A 123 -26.95 10.55 -27.23
N GLU A 124 -25.67 10.32 -27.54
CA GLU A 124 -25.08 8.98 -27.54
C GLU A 124 -23.76 8.97 -26.75
N ALA A 125 -23.51 7.88 -26.01
CA ALA A 125 -22.29 7.70 -25.23
C ALA A 125 -21.70 6.29 -25.36
N VAL A 126 -20.37 6.21 -25.35
CA VAL A 126 -19.61 4.97 -25.14
C VAL A 126 -18.99 5.05 -23.76
N ILE A 127 -19.41 4.18 -22.85
CA ILE A 127 -19.00 4.18 -21.44
C ILE A 127 -18.06 2.98 -21.21
N SER A 128 -16.89 3.24 -20.65
CA SER A 128 -15.97 2.18 -20.26
C SER A 128 -16.46 1.48 -18.98
N ALA A 129 -16.22 0.17 -18.89
CA ALA A 129 -16.57 -0.61 -17.72
C ALA A 129 -15.56 -1.75 -17.49
N PRO A 130 -15.33 -2.18 -16.23
CA PRO A 130 -14.43 -3.28 -15.95
C PRO A 130 -14.85 -4.57 -16.66
N ALA A 131 -13.89 -5.28 -17.24
CA ALA A 131 -14.14 -6.45 -18.08
C ALA A 131 -14.83 -7.60 -17.32
N TRP A 132 -14.61 -7.69 -16.00
CA TRP A 132 -15.18 -8.72 -15.12
C TRP A 132 -16.64 -8.46 -14.70
N LEU A 133 -17.20 -7.27 -14.96
CA LEU A 133 -18.59 -6.98 -14.58
C LEU A 133 -19.57 -7.90 -15.32
N GLY A 134 -20.49 -8.52 -14.55
CA GLY A 134 -21.56 -9.34 -15.08
C GLY A 134 -22.69 -8.53 -15.73
N MET A 135 -23.63 -9.25 -16.37
CA MET A 135 -24.76 -8.67 -17.10
C MET A 135 -25.62 -7.70 -16.27
N PRO A 136 -26.03 -8.01 -15.02
CA PRO A 136 -26.85 -7.08 -14.24
C PRO A 136 -26.18 -5.73 -14.02
N ALA A 137 -24.86 -5.73 -13.73
CA ALA A 137 -24.10 -4.51 -13.53
C ALA A 137 -23.96 -3.69 -14.83
N ARG A 138 -23.76 -4.35 -15.97
CA ARG A 138 -23.70 -3.69 -17.29
C ARG A 138 -25.03 -3.08 -17.69
N GLN A 139 -26.14 -3.80 -17.50
CA GLN A 139 -27.48 -3.25 -17.74
C GLN A 139 -27.78 -2.06 -16.83
N ALA A 140 -27.33 -2.11 -15.57
CA ALA A 140 -27.44 -0.98 -14.64
C ALA A 140 -26.67 0.26 -15.11
N ILE A 141 -25.51 0.10 -15.77
CA ILE A 141 -24.77 1.21 -16.39
C ILE A 141 -25.55 1.79 -17.59
N VAL A 142 -26.10 0.95 -18.47
CA VAL A 142 -26.93 1.39 -19.60
C VAL A 142 -28.13 2.20 -19.09
N LYS A 143 -28.87 1.63 -18.14
CA LYS A 143 -30.01 2.28 -17.49
C LYS A 143 -29.64 3.61 -16.83
N ALA A 144 -28.50 3.68 -16.15
CA ALA A 144 -28.01 4.92 -15.58
C ALA A 144 -27.71 5.98 -16.65
N GLY A 145 -27.20 5.58 -17.81
CA GLY A 145 -27.00 6.47 -18.96
C GLY A 145 -28.31 6.95 -19.58
N GLU A 146 -29.31 6.08 -19.72
CA GLU A 146 -30.66 6.46 -20.14
C GLU A 146 -31.28 7.47 -19.17
N MET A 147 -31.15 7.23 -17.85
CA MET A 147 -31.59 8.16 -16.80
C MET A 147 -30.83 9.48 -16.82
N ALA A 148 -29.59 9.50 -17.30
CA ALA A 148 -28.81 10.72 -17.53
C ALA A 148 -29.23 11.47 -18.80
N GLY A 149 -30.08 10.85 -19.64
CA GLY A 149 -30.66 11.43 -20.84
C GLY A 149 -29.94 11.07 -22.13
N PHE A 150 -29.07 10.05 -22.15
CA PHE A 150 -28.57 9.47 -23.40
C PHE A 150 -29.68 8.62 -24.05
N GLN A 151 -29.80 8.69 -25.37
CA GLN A 151 -30.70 7.86 -26.18
C GLN A 151 -30.06 6.50 -26.50
N GLU A 152 -28.74 6.47 -26.67
CA GLU A 152 -27.98 5.24 -26.88
C GLU A 152 -26.75 5.22 -25.98
N VAL A 153 -26.55 4.10 -25.29
CA VAL A 153 -25.40 3.85 -24.43
C VAL A 153 -24.76 2.54 -24.85
N GLN A 154 -23.49 2.59 -25.25
CA GLN A 154 -22.67 1.42 -25.51
C GLN A 154 -21.66 1.24 -24.39
N ILE A 155 -21.39 -0.02 -24.01
CA ILE A 155 -20.34 -0.35 -23.05
C ILE A 155 -19.12 -0.88 -23.80
N VAL A 156 -17.94 -0.44 -23.38
CA VAL A 156 -16.65 -0.98 -23.83
C VAL A 156 -15.84 -1.47 -22.63
N PRO A 157 -15.17 -2.64 -22.69
CA PRO A 157 -14.27 -3.04 -21.62
C PRO A 157 -13.12 -2.04 -21.43
N ASP A 158 -12.83 -1.66 -20.19
CA ASP A 158 -11.72 -0.77 -19.82
C ASP A 158 -10.39 -1.12 -20.52
N PRO A 159 -9.89 -2.39 -20.50
CA PRO A 159 -8.62 -2.71 -21.14
C PRO A 159 -8.65 -2.56 -22.67
N VAL A 160 -9.81 -2.78 -23.31
CA VAL A 160 -9.98 -2.58 -24.75
C VAL A 160 -9.94 -1.09 -25.07
N ALA A 161 -10.68 -0.28 -24.31
CA ALA A 161 -10.68 1.16 -24.46
C ALA A 161 -9.27 1.74 -24.23
N ALA A 162 -8.56 1.32 -23.19
CA ALA A 162 -7.20 1.79 -22.91
C ALA A 162 -6.24 1.52 -24.08
N VAL A 163 -6.26 0.29 -24.63
CA VAL A 163 -5.41 -0.07 -25.78
C VAL A 163 -5.79 0.71 -27.04
N LEU A 164 -7.09 0.90 -27.30
CA LEU A 164 -7.56 1.71 -28.42
C LEU A 164 -7.14 3.18 -28.29
N GLY A 165 -7.18 3.73 -27.08
CA GLY A 165 -6.71 5.09 -26.77
C GLY A 165 -5.24 5.28 -27.10
N CYS A 166 -4.40 4.31 -26.72
CA CYS A 166 -2.93 4.34 -26.86
C CYS A 166 -2.41 3.96 -28.27
N SER A 167 -3.18 4.27 -29.32
CA SER A 167 -3.10 3.82 -30.72
C SER A 167 -1.75 3.91 -31.47
N ALA A 168 -0.69 4.47 -30.88
CA ALA A 168 0.58 4.82 -31.54
C ALA A 168 1.37 3.66 -32.19
N ASN A 169 1.01 2.38 -31.96
CA ASN A 169 1.76 1.24 -32.50
C ASN A 169 0.92 -0.04 -32.70
N LEU A 170 -0.39 0.12 -32.96
CA LEU A 170 -1.25 -1.01 -33.35
C LEU A 170 -0.91 -1.58 -34.76
N ALA A 171 0.16 -1.09 -35.40
CA ALA A 171 0.61 -1.55 -36.71
C ALA A 171 1.12 -3.00 -36.71
N ARG A 172 1.64 -3.49 -35.58
CA ARG A 172 2.09 -4.88 -35.45
C ARG A 172 0.89 -5.83 -35.35
N ASP A 173 0.97 -6.98 -36.01
CA ASP A 173 -0.07 -8.02 -36.03
C ASP A 173 0.56 -9.41 -36.33
N PRO A 174 0.41 -10.43 -35.46
CA PRO A 174 -0.24 -10.36 -34.16
C PRO A 174 0.55 -9.49 -33.18
N LEU A 175 -0.16 -8.91 -32.20
CA LEU A 175 0.41 -8.10 -31.13
C LEU A 175 -0.26 -8.48 -29.82
N ARG A 176 0.53 -8.82 -28.79
CA ARG A 176 0.02 -9.15 -27.46
C ARG A 176 0.40 -8.09 -26.44
N ILE A 177 -0.61 -7.50 -25.81
CA ILE A 177 -0.48 -6.40 -24.86
C ILE A 177 -1.01 -6.85 -23.51
N LEU A 178 -0.25 -6.65 -22.43
CA LEU A 178 -0.75 -6.77 -21.07
C LEU A 178 -1.16 -5.39 -20.57
N THR A 179 -2.42 -5.18 -20.23
CA THR A 179 -2.88 -3.97 -19.56
C THR A 179 -2.77 -4.16 -18.05
N TYR A 180 -2.06 -3.26 -17.39
CA TYR A 180 -1.95 -3.18 -15.95
C TYR A 180 -2.73 -1.94 -15.50
N ASP A 181 -3.98 -2.11 -15.05
CA ASP A 181 -4.84 -1.02 -14.62
C ASP A 181 -4.88 -0.93 -13.10
N LEU A 182 -4.20 0.07 -12.54
CA LEU A 182 -4.19 0.34 -11.10
C LEU A 182 -4.88 1.67 -10.82
N GLY A 183 -6.17 1.56 -10.52
CA GLY A 183 -7.06 2.68 -10.25
C GLY A 183 -7.00 3.19 -8.81
N GLY A 184 -8.10 3.83 -8.39
CA GLY A 184 -8.26 4.33 -7.03
C GLY A 184 -8.70 3.26 -6.03
N GLN A 185 -9.56 2.33 -6.44
CA GLN A 185 -10.10 1.28 -5.54
C GLN A 185 -9.93 -0.14 -6.09
N THR A 186 -9.60 -0.29 -7.37
CA THR A 186 -9.47 -1.59 -8.02
C THR A 186 -8.15 -1.70 -8.76
N PHE A 187 -7.68 -2.94 -8.86
CA PHE A 187 -6.59 -3.37 -9.71
C PHE A 187 -7.14 -4.39 -10.69
N ASP A 188 -6.94 -4.17 -11.99
CA ASP A 188 -7.38 -5.06 -13.04
C ASP A 188 -6.22 -5.34 -13.99
N VAL A 189 -6.04 -6.60 -14.37
CA VAL A 189 -5.04 -7.02 -15.36
C VAL A 189 -5.72 -7.79 -16.48
N ALA A 190 -5.34 -7.49 -17.72
CA ALA A 190 -5.81 -8.24 -18.87
C ALA A 190 -4.68 -8.43 -19.89
N VAL A 191 -4.73 -9.53 -20.62
CA VAL A 191 -3.88 -9.77 -21.78
C VAL A 191 -4.76 -9.74 -23.02
N LEU A 192 -4.42 -8.86 -23.96
CA LEU A 192 -5.10 -8.68 -25.23
C LEU A 192 -4.21 -9.18 -26.35
N GLU A 193 -4.79 -9.91 -27.30
CA GLU A 193 -4.13 -10.35 -28.51
C GLU A 193 -4.86 -9.79 -29.73
N LYS A 194 -4.20 -8.86 -30.42
CA LYS A 194 -4.63 -8.35 -31.71
C LYS A 194 -4.42 -9.44 -32.77
N ARG A 195 -5.49 -9.78 -33.50
CA ARG A 195 -5.47 -10.69 -34.64
C ARG A 195 -6.29 -10.10 -35.79
N GLY A 196 -5.72 -10.01 -36.98
CA GLY A 196 -6.48 -9.62 -38.18
C GLY A 196 -6.80 -8.12 -38.25
N GLY A 197 -5.97 -7.28 -37.66
CA GLY A 197 -6.01 -5.83 -37.79
C GLY A 197 -6.88 -5.11 -36.75
N GLU A 198 -7.74 -5.83 -36.03
CA GLU A 198 -8.70 -5.23 -35.10
C GLU A 198 -8.43 -5.61 -33.64
N ILE A 199 -8.71 -4.67 -32.74
CA ILE A 199 -8.79 -4.90 -31.30
C ILE A 199 -10.23 -4.65 -30.89
N SER A 200 -10.87 -5.71 -30.45
CA SER A 200 -12.21 -5.72 -29.87
C SER A 200 -12.12 -6.45 -28.52
N GLY A 201 -13.23 -6.66 -27.83
CA GLY A 201 -13.17 -7.44 -26.60
C GLY A 201 -12.90 -8.94 -26.82
N ASP A 202 -13.10 -9.48 -28.02
CA ASP A 202 -12.70 -10.86 -28.35
C ASP A 202 -11.17 -11.00 -28.39
N SER A 203 -10.46 -9.87 -28.40
CA SER A 203 -9.01 -9.83 -28.25
C SER A 203 -8.58 -10.11 -26.81
N ILE A 204 -9.45 -10.04 -25.80
CA ILE A 204 -9.07 -10.37 -24.42
C ILE A 204 -8.90 -11.88 -24.32
N VAL A 205 -7.65 -12.33 -24.11
CA VAL A 205 -7.31 -13.76 -23.94
C VAL A 205 -7.16 -14.14 -22.47
N ALA A 206 -6.97 -13.14 -21.60
CA ALA A 206 -6.80 -13.32 -20.18
C ALA A 206 -7.29 -12.09 -19.42
N LEU A 207 -7.93 -12.29 -18.28
CA LEU A 207 -8.23 -11.21 -17.33
C LEU A 207 -8.31 -11.74 -15.90
N ASP A 208 -7.91 -10.91 -14.95
CA ASP A 208 -8.10 -11.12 -13.51
C ASP A 208 -7.93 -9.76 -12.79
N GLY A 209 -8.04 -9.73 -11.47
CA GLY A 209 -7.82 -8.51 -10.70
C GLY A 209 -8.03 -8.66 -9.21
N ASP A 210 -7.84 -7.54 -8.51
CA ASP A 210 -8.22 -7.35 -7.12
C ASP A 210 -9.14 -6.13 -7.00
N HIS A 211 -10.43 -6.40 -6.87
CA HIS A 211 -11.46 -5.37 -6.85
C HIS A 211 -11.60 -4.67 -5.49
N SER A 212 -10.70 -4.97 -4.54
CA SER A 212 -10.59 -4.33 -3.23
C SER A 212 -9.23 -3.66 -3.00
N LEU A 213 -8.41 -3.53 -4.04
CA LEU A 213 -7.08 -2.96 -3.95
C LEU A 213 -6.91 -1.81 -4.94
N GLY A 214 -6.50 -0.63 -4.47
CA GLY A 214 -6.13 0.47 -5.34
C GLY A 214 -5.38 1.60 -4.63
N GLY A 215 -5.36 2.78 -5.26
CA GLY A 215 -4.69 3.97 -4.74
C GLY A 215 -5.15 4.42 -3.35
N CYS A 216 -6.41 4.16 -2.96
CA CYS A 216 -6.95 4.51 -1.66
C CYS A 216 -6.30 3.69 -0.53
N ASP A 217 -5.88 2.46 -0.79
CA ASP A 217 -5.11 1.66 0.17
C ASP A 217 -3.74 2.28 0.42
N PHE A 218 -3.12 2.83 -0.63
CA PHE A 218 -1.84 3.53 -0.52
C PHE A 218 -1.97 4.84 0.27
N ASP A 219 -3.06 5.58 0.02
CA ASP A 219 -3.38 6.80 0.76
C ASP A 219 -3.58 6.47 2.24
N ARG A 220 -4.29 5.37 2.54
CA ARG A 220 -4.49 4.88 3.90
C ARG A 220 -3.18 4.51 4.58
N ARG A 221 -2.29 3.77 3.93
CA ARG A 221 -0.96 3.44 4.49
C ARG A 221 -0.16 4.69 4.85
N LEU A 222 -0.23 5.72 4.01
CA LEU A 222 0.46 6.97 4.25
C LEU A 222 -0.22 7.83 5.35
N ALA A 223 -1.54 7.82 5.43
CA ALA A 223 -2.31 8.47 6.50
C ALA A 223 -2.05 7.81 7.86
N GLU A 224 -2.02 6.48 7.92
CA GLU A 224 -1.67 5.70 9.11
C GLU A 224 -0.24 6.02 9.57
N TRP A 225 0.72 6.08 8.63
CA TRP A 225 2.08 6.53 8.95
C TRP A 225 2.11 7.96 9.51
N ALA A 226 1.38 8.89 8.89
CA ALA A 226 1.34 10.28 9.34
C ALA A 226 0.75 10.38 10.76
N LEU A 227 -0.34 9.65 11.03
CA LEU A 227 -0.97 9.57 12.34
C LEU A 227 -0.01 9.05 13.41
N ASP A 228 0.73 7.99 13.11
CA ASP A 228 1.74 7.43 14.01
C ASP A 228 2.83 8.47 14.32
N GLN A 229 3.32 9.21 13.32
CA GLN A 229 4.31 10.28 13.52
C GLN A 229 3.80 11.42 14.41
N LEU A 230 2.53 11.82 14.25
CA LEU A 230 1.92 12.87 15.09
C LEU A 230 1.76 12.41 16.53
N CYS A 231 1.32 11.17 16.71
CA CYS A 231 1.22 10.55 18.03
C CYS A 231 2.58 10.48 18.74
N LEU A 232 3.65 10.12 18.01
CA LEU A 232 5.02 10.12 18.55
C LEU A 232 5.51 11.52 18.95
N ARG A 233 4.99 12.57 18.32
CA ARG A 233 5.25 13.98 18.67
C ARG A 233 4.38 14.49 19.84
N GLY A 234 3.58 13.62 20.44
CA GLY A 234 2.80 13.92 21.64
C GLY A 234 1.43 14.54 21.39
N TYR A 235 0.90 14.47 20.16
CA TYR A 235 -0.50 14.83 19.90
C TYR A 235 -1.43 13.68 20.32
N ASP A 236 -2.46 13.97 21.11
CA ASP A 236 -3.48 13.00 21.53
C ASP A 236 -4.53 12.82 20.42
N LEU A 237 -4.17 12.01 19.44
CA LEU A 237 -4.99 11.70 18.27
C LEU A 237 -5.60 10.32 18.37
N ASP A 238 -6.80 10.17 17.81
CA ASP A 238 -7.46 8.88 17.74
C ASP A 238 -6.70 7.95 16.79
N ARG A 239 -6.33 6.77 17.30
CA ARG A 239 -5.62 5.73 16.54
C ARG A 239 -6.56 4.66 16.00
N ASP A 240 -7.86 4.79 16.24
CA ASP A 240 -8.86 3.90 15.65
C ASP A 240 -8.76 3.98 14.11
N PRO A 241 -8.59 2.84 13.41
CA PRO A 241 -8.58 2.76 11.95
C PRO A 241 -9.83 3.34 11.26
N VAL A 242 -10.92 3.56 12.00
CA VAL A 242 -12.18 4.14 11.52
C VAL A 242 -12.44 5.53 12.14
N SER A 243 -11.40 6.16 12.70
CA SER A 243 -11.54 7.49 13.31
C SER A 243 -11.65 8.62 12.28
N ASP A 244 -12.39 9.66 12.67
CA ASP A 244 -12.46 10.95 11.96
C ASP A 244 -11.07 11.59 11.75
N THR A 245 -10.06 11.21 12.54
CA THR A 245 -8.68 11.67 12.37
C THR A 245 -8.05 11.10 11.09
N LEU A 246 -8.21 9.80 10.84
CA LEU A 246 -7.70 9.17 9.62
C LEU A 246 -8.43 9.72 8.39
N ASP A 247 -9.76 9.84 8.45
CA ASP A 247 -10.55 10.41 7.36
C ASP A 247 -10.10 11.83 6.99
N LYS A 248 -9.74 12.65 7.98
CA LYS A 248 -9.15 13.99 7.77
C LYS A 248 -7.74 13.94 7.17
N LEU A 249 -6.95 12.91 7.44
CA LEU A 249 -5.60 12.74 6.91
C LEU A 249 -5.57 12.15 5.49
N MET A 250 -6.61 11.43 5.07
CA MET A 250 -6.70 10.85 3.72
C MET A 250 -6.46 11.85 2.57
N PRO A 251 -7.02 13.08 2.56
CA PRO A 251 -6.82 14.04 1.47
C PRO A 251 -5.36 14.53 1.36
N VAL A 252 -4.68 14.74 2.49
CA VAL A 252 -3.26 15.16 2.48
C VAL A 252 -2.33 13.99 2.16
N ALA A 253 -2.72 12.76 2.52
CA ALA A 253 -2.02 11.56 2.11
C ALA A 253 -2.13 11.34 0.59
N GLU A 254 -3.31 11.52 -0.01
CA GLU A 254 -3.46 11.43 -1.48
C GLU A 254 -2.58 12.46 -2.20
N GLN A 255 -2.55 13.70 -1.73
CA GLN A 255 -1.70 14.74 -2.29
C GLN A 255 -0.22 14.39 -2.18
N ALA A 256 0.21 13.87 -1.02
CA ALA A 256 1.58 13.44 -0.80
C ALA A 256 1.96 12.27 -1.72
N LYS A 257 1.09 11.25 -1.85
CA LYS A 257 1.27 10.14 -2.81
C LYS A 257 1.49 10.67 -4.23
N ILE A 258 0.60 11.54 -4.71
CA ILE A 258 0.67 12.12 -6.06
C ILE A 258 1.98 12.91 -6.24
N ALA A 259 2.37 13.71 -5.24
CA ALA A 259 3.61 14.48 -5.29
C ALA A 259 4.86 13.57 -5.31
N LEU A 260 4.86 12.49 -4.55
CA LEU A 260 5.98 11.54 -4.46
C LEU A 260 6.15 10.73 -5.75
N SER A 261 5.13 10.62 -6.60
CA SER A 261 5.30 10.06 -7.96
C SER A 261 6.19 10.92 -8.86
N GLN A 262 6.39 12.19 -8.53
CA GLN A 262 7.22 13.13 -9.31
C GLN A 262 8.43 13.67 -8.54
N ARG A 263 8.40 13.64 -7.21
CA ARG A 263 9.42 14.23 -6.32
C ARG A 263 10.02 13.17 -5.39
N GLU A 264 11.25 13.39 -4.93
CA GLU A 264 11.90 12.47 -3.97
C GLU A 264 11.39 12.62 -2.54
N ALA A 265 10.81 13.77 -2.20
CA ALA A 265 10.25 14.03 -0.88
C ALA A 265 9.05 15.00 -0.97
N HIS A 266 8.20 14.94 0.06
CA HIS A 266 7.05 15.83 0.23
C HIS A 266 6.84 16.15 1.72
N LEU A 267 6.27 17.32 2.00
CA LEU A 267 6.01 17.80 3.35
C LEU A 267 4.51 17.80 3.62
N ILE A 268 4.04 16.91 4.50
CA ILE A 268 2.66 16.87 4.97
C ILE A 268 2.50 17.85 6.13
N GLN A 269 1.51 18.74 6.02
CA GLN A 269 1.19 19.75 7.03
C GLN A 269 -0.27 19.59 7.48
N PRO A 270 -0.54 18.91 8.62
CA PRO A 270 -1.91 18.73 9.13
C PRO A 270 -2.63 20.04 9.51
N ALA A 271 -1.89 21.15 9.64
CA ALA A 271 -2.48 22.47 9.79
C ALA A 271 -3.36 22.87 8.59
N ASP A 272 -3.03 22.41 7.37
CA ASP A 272 -3.76 22.73 6.14
C ASP A 272 -5.19 22.17 6.12
N ILE A 273 -5.44 21.11 6.90
CA ILE A 273 -6.75 20.48 7.08
C ILE A 273 -7.41 20.85 8.41
N GLY A 274 -6.82 21.77 9.18
CA GLY A 274 -7.34 22.19 10.48
C GLY A 274 -7.43 21.06 11.50
N LEU A 275 -6.51 20.08 11.43
CA LEU A 275 -6.54 18.95 12.35
C LEU A 275 -6.30 19.41 13.79
N MET A 276 -7.13 18.92 14.71
CA MET A 276 -7.02 19.18 16.14
C MET A 276 -6.91 17.86 16.89
N ASP A 277 -6.14 17.86 17.97
CA ASP A 277 -6.10 16.74 18.90
C ASP A 277 -7.33 16.72 19.82
N ARG A 278 -7.47 15.65 20.61
CA ARG A 278 -8.62 15.48 21.53
C ARG A 278 -8.72 16.57 22.60
N SER A 279 -7.63 17.29 22.89
CA SER A 279 -7.62 18.43 23.81
C SER A 279 -8.08 19.74 23.15
N GLY A 280 -8.35 19.72 21.83
CA GLY A 280 -8.70 20.88 21.03
C GLY A 280 -7.49 21.69 20.58
N ARG A 281 -6.27 21.17 20.76
CA ARG A 281 -5.03 21.83 20.31
C ARG A 281 -4.84 21.58 18.82
N ALA A 282 -4.53 22.64 18.07
CA ALA A 282 -4.20 22.54 16.65
C ALA A 282 -2.91 21.73 16.43
N VAL A 283 -2.94 20.83 15.44
CA VAL A 283 -1.81 19.97 15.07
C VAL A 283 -0.91 20.70 14.07
N ASP A 284 -0.04 21.56 14.60
CA ASP A 284 0.94 22.34 13.81
C ASP A 284 2.27 21.58 13.61
N ALA A 285 2.18 20.37 13.09
CA ALA A 285 3.34 19.54 12.80
C ALA A 285 3.71 19.60 11.31
N ARG A 286 5.00 19.45 11.01
CA ARG A 286 5.50 19.24 9.65
C ARG A 286 6.11 17.85 9.54
N LEU A 287 5.54 16.99 8.71
CA LEU A 287 5.99 15.62 8.51
C LEU A 287 6.60 15.48 7.13
N GLU A 288 7.90 15.23 7.07
CA GLU A 288 8.58 14.95 5.80
C GLU A 288 8.51 13.46 5.50
N ILE A 289 8.04 13.13 4.29
CA ILE A 289 8.00 11.76 3.76
C ILE A 289 8.84 11.72 2.49
N THR A 290 9.72 10.71 2.38
CA THR A 290 10.49 10.45 1.16
C THR A 290 9.79 9.41 0.28
N ARG A 291 10.08 9.42 -1.03
CA ARG A 291 9.56 8.43 -1.97
C ARG A 291 9.94 7.03 -1.52
N SER A 292 11.20 6.81 -1.15
CA SER A 292 11.66 5.50 -0.66
C SER A 292 10.84 5.02 0.53
N ARG A 293 10.55 5.91 1.50
CA ARG A 293 9.75 5.53 2.66
C ARG A 293 8.31 5.21 2.29
N PHE A 294 7.70 6.02 1.42
CA PHE A 294 6.36 5.75 0.91
C PHE A 294 6.29 4.41 0.15
N GLU A 295 7.27 4.14 -0.71
CA GLU A 295 7.36 2.89 -1.46
C GLU A 295 7.50 1.67 -0.54
N ASP A 296 8.23 1.78 0.57
CA ASP A 296 8.28 0.72 1.58
C ASP A 296 6.93 0.46 2.25
N LEU A 297 6.11 1.50 2.46
CA LEU A 297 4.78 1.38 3.06
C LEU A 297 3.80 0.61 2.16
N ILE A 298 3.91 0.77 0.84
CA ILE A 298 2.97 0.21 -0.14
C ILE A 298 3.49 -1.04 -0.87
N ARG A 299 4.76 -1.42 -0.63
CA ARG A 299 5.39 -2.56 -1.29
C ARG A 299 4.57 -3.85 -1.22
N PRO A 300 3.99 -4.26 -0.07
CA PRO A 300 3.21 -5.49 0.00
C PRO A 300 2.05 -5.54 -0.99
N GLU A 301 1.34 -4.42 -1.14
CA GLU A 301 0.24 -4.27 -2.06
C GLU A 301 0.71 -4.29 -3.52
N ILE A 302 1.84 -3.65 -3.84
CA ILE A 302 2.44 -3.74 -5.18
C ILE A 302 2.91 -5.17 -5.49
N GLU A 303 3.52 -5.89 -4.56
CA GLU A 303 3.88 -7.30 -4.82
C GLU A 303 2.64 -8.18 -5.06
N ARG A 304 1.51 -7.84 -4.42
CA ARG A 304 0.24 -8.53 -4.65
C ARG A 304 -0.25 -8.32 -6.08
N THR A 305 -0.17 -7.12 -6.63
CA THR A 305 -0.58 -6.86 -8.03
C THR A 305 0.33 -7.60 -9.01
N ILE A 306 1.65 -7.62 -8.78
CA ILE A 306 2.61 -8.37 -9.62
C ILE A 306 2.32 -9.87 -9.61
N ARG A 307 1.99 -10.43 -8.45
CA ARG A 307 1.59 -11.85 -8.34
C ARG A 307 0.32 -12.13 -9.15
N ILE A 308 -0.68 -11.26 -9.09
CA ILE A 308 -1.91 -11.41 -9.89
C ILE A 308 -1.59 -11.35 -11.40
N CYS A 309 -0.64 -10.50 -11.82
CA CYS A 309 -0.16 -10.50 -13.21
C CYS A 309 0.49 -11.83 -13.61
N ARG A 310 1.23 -12.50 -12.72
CA ARG A 310 1.73 -13.86 -12.99
C ARG A 310 0.59 -14.86 -13.11
N GLN A 311 -0.32 -14.84 -12.14
CA GLN A 311 -1.48 -15.74 -12.11
C GLN A 311 -2.31 -15.65 -13.38
N VAL A 312 -2.64 -14.43 -13.85
CA VAL A 312 -3.44 -14.26 -15.06
C VAL A 312 -2.76 -14.81 -16.31
N MET A 313 -1.43 -14.89 -16.32
CA MET A 313 -0.62 -15.44 -17.42
C MET A 313 -0.43 -16.96 -17.31
N GLU A 314 -0.33 -17.48 -16.08
CA GLU A 314 -0.02 -18.88 -15.75
C GLU A 314 -1.25 -19.79 -15.59
N GLU A 315 -2.36 -19.29 -15.03
CA GLU A 315 -3.45 -20.13 -14.51
C GLU A 315 -4.28 -20.83 -15.61
N ASN A 316 -4.40 -22.16 -15.45
CA ASN A 316 -5.37 -23.08 -16.05
C ASN A 316 -5.64 -22.95 -17.56
N ARG A 317 -4.69 -22.44 -18.36
CA ARG A 317 -4.79 -22.53 -19.82
C ARG A 317 -4.06 -23.76 -20.35
N PRO A 318 -4.57 -24.44 -21.40
CA PRO A 318 -3.86 -25.49 -22.13
C PRO A 318 -2.48 -25.02 -22.64
N LYS A 319 -2.32 -23.70 -22.84
CA LYS A 319 -1.07 -23.05 -23.21
C LYS A 319 -0.89 -21.77 -22.38
N PRO A 320 -0.08 -21.80 -21.30
CA PRO A 320 0.25 -20.62 -20.51
C PRO A 320 0.88 -19.52 -21.38
N ILE A 321 0.61 -18.26 -21.03
CA ILE A 321 1.22 -17.09 -21.68
C ILE A 321 2.55 -16.85 -20.97
N ARG A 322 3.67 -16.96 -21.69
CA ARG A 322 4.97 -16.66 -21.10
C ARG A 322 5.17 -15.15 -21.07
N PRO A 323 5.97 -14.61 -20.13
CA PRO A 323 6.45 -13.22 -20.19
C PRO A 323 6.98 -12.88 -21.59
N ASP A 324 7.63 -13.87 -22.23
CA ASP A 324 8.20 -13.68 -23.55
C ASP A 324 7.21 -13.48 -24.70
N ASP A 325 5.98 -13.93 -24.50
CA ASP A 325 4.91 -13.80 -25.49
C ASP A 325 4.19 -12.45 -25.40
N VAL A 326 4.45 -11.65 -24.36
CA VAL A 326 3.89 -10.30 -24.20
C VAL A 326 4.84 -9.32 -24.90
N ASP A 327 4.33 -8.56 -25.86
CA ASP A 327 5.13 -7.61 -26.62
C ASP A 327 5.34 -6.30 -25.86
N GLU A 328 4.32 -5.87 -25.12
CA GLU A 328 4.35 -4.64 -24.33
C GLU A 328 3.35 -4.67 -23.17
N ILE A 329 3.67 -3.89 -22.13
CA ILE A 329 2.79 -3.69 -20.98
C ILE A 329 2.27 -2.25 -21.02
N LEU A 330 0.96 -2.09 -21.05
CA LEU A 330 0.29 -0.78 -21.00
C LEU A 330 -0.12 -0.48 -19.55
N LEU A 331 0.42 0.61 -19.00
CA LEU A 331 0.04 1.12 -17.68
C LEU A 331 -1.21 1.98 -17.80
N VAL A 332 -2.23 1.64 -17.02
CA VAL A 332 -3.54 2.29 -16.96
C VAL A 332 -3.87 2.63 -15.50
N GLY A 333 -4.67 3.67 -15.29
CA GLY A 333 -5.08 4.10 -13.97
C GLY A 333 -4.05 5.01 -13.28
N GLY A 334 -4.54 5.93 -12.45
CA GLY A 334 -3.70 6.99 -11.86
C GLY A 334 -2.57 6.48 -10.96
N SER A 335 -2.80 5.38 -10.25
CA SER A 335 -1.82 4.82 -9.32
C SER A 335 -0.72 4.01 -10.02
N SER A 336 -0.87 3.68 -11.32
CA SER A 336 0.20 3.07 -12.12
C SER A 336 1.40 4.00 -12.36
N GLN A 337 1.23 5.31 -12.13
CA GLN A 337 2.31 6.31 -12.23
C GLN A 337 3.32 6.28 -11.08
N ILE A 338 3.07 5.48 -10.03
CA ILE A 338 4.01 5.33 -8.92
C ILE A 338 5.29 4.66 -9.46
N PRO A 339 6.50 5.24 -9.28
CA PRO A 339 7.73 4.70 -9.87
C PRO A 339 8.07 3.26 -9.47
N LEU A 340 7.67 2.82 -8.27
CA LEU A 340 7.80 1.43 -7.83
C LEU A 340 7.06 0.45 -8.76
N VAL A 341 5.88 0.82 -9.28
CA VAL A 341 5.09 -0.04 -10.18
C VAL A 341 5.88 -0.38 -11.44
N ALA A 342 6.41 0.64 -12.11
CA ALA A 342 7.21 0.47 -13.32
C ALA A 342 8.44 -0.41 -13.06
N ARG A 343 9.20 -0.11 -11.99
CA ARG A 343 10.38 -0.91 -11.63
C ARG A 343 10.05 -2.38 -11.38
N ARG A 344 8.98 -2.66 -10.63
CA ARG A 344 8.59 -4.04 -10.32
C ARG A 344 8.11 -4.79 -11.55
N LEU A 345 7.39 -4.14 -12.46
CA LEU A 345 6.98 -4.75 -13.74
C LEU A 345 8.17 -5.01 -14.67
N GLU A 346 9.16 -4.11 -14.73
CA GLU A 346 10.39 -4.31 -15.48
C GLU A 346 11.23 -5.46 -14.90
N GLU A 347 11.38 -5.51 -13.58
CA GLU A 347 12.08 -6.59 -12.87
C GLU A 347 11.40 -7.95 -13.07
N GLU A 348 10.06 -7.98 -13.10
CA GLU A 348 9.29 -9.21 -13.22
C GLU A 348 9.23 -9.72 -14.68
N PHE A 349 8.89 -8.85 -15.63
CA PHE A 349 8.56 -9.26 -17.00
C PHE A 349 9.65 -8.92 -18.01
N GLY A 350 10.51 -7.95 -17.74
CA GLY A 350 11.54 -7.49 -18.68
C GLY A 350 10.98 -6.98 -20.00
N ARG A 351 9.75 -6.46 -20.01
CA ARG A 351 9.04 -6.01 -21.22
C ARG A 351 8.89 -4.49 -21.29
N PRO A 352 8.83 -3.92 -22.51
CA PRO A 352 8.63 -2.49 -22.68
C PRO A 352 7.35 -2.02 -21.99
N LEU A 353 7.49 -1.03 -21.11
CA LEU A 353 6.37 -0.37 -20.46
C LEU A 353 5.91 0.83 -21.30
N ARG A 354 4.59 1.00 -21.40
CA ARG A 354 3.96 2.17 -22.00
C ARG A 354 3.15 2.92 -20.96
N LEU A 355 3.49 4.19 -20.79
CA LEU A 355 2.81 5.13 -19.92
C LEU A 355 2.33 6.31 -20.78
N ILE A 356 1.25 6.12 -21.54
CA ILE A 356 0.66 7.17 -22.38
C ILE A 356 -0.63 7.65 -21.70
N GLU A 357 -0.56 8.79 -21.02
CA GLU A 357 -1.67 9.39 -20.25
C GLU A 357 -2.58 8.35 -19.57
N PRO A 358 -2.06 7.58 -18.59
CA PRO A 358 -2.73 6.40 -18.03
C PRO A 358 -4.09 6.70 -17.39
N GLN A 359 -4.36 7.96 -17.08
CA GLN A 359 -5.62 8.44 -16.50
C GLN A 359 -6.66 8.86 -17.55
N LEU A 360 -6.28 8.96 -18.82
CA LEU A 360 -7.10 9.52 -19.90
C LEU A 360 -7.25 8.55 -21.09
N CYS A 361 -6.36 7.57 -21.23
CA CYS A 361 -6.35 6.63 -22.36
C CYS A 361 -7.68 5.90 -22.55
N THR A 362 -8.36 5.52 -21.46
CA THR A 362 -9.64 4.82 -21.50
C THR A 362 -10.75 5.69 -22.08
N ALA A 363 -10.87 6.96 -21.65
CA ALA A 363 -11.86 7.90 -22.19
C ALA A 363 -11.59 8.20 -23.67
N LEU A 364 -10.32 8.38 -24.03
CA LEU A 364 -9.89 8.60 -25.42
C LEU A 364 -10.24 7.40 -26.30
N GLY A 365 -9.99 6.17 -25.84
CA GLY A 365 -10.35 4.97 -26.59
C GLY A 365 -11.85 4.76 -26.73
N ALA A 366 -12.64 5.07 -25.71
CA ALA A 366 -14.10 5.07 -25.79
C ALA A 366 -14.59 6.07 -26.85
N ALA A 367 -14.00 7.27 -26.90
CA ALA A 367 -14.32 8.28 -27.92
C ALA A 367 -13.91 7.84 -29.34
N LEU A 368 -12.75 7.20 -29.50
CA LEU A 368 -12.32 6.63 -30.79
C LEU A 368 -13.26 5.52 -31.27
N LEU A 369 -13.72 4.65 -30.37
CA LEU A 369 -14.68 3.60 -30.70
C LEU A 369 -16.02 4.19 -31.15
N ALA A 370 -16.47 5.24 -30.47
CA ALA A 370 -17.69 5.96 -30.83
C ALA A 370 -17.62 6.51 -32.27
N ASP A 371 -16.44 7.00 -32.68
CA ASP A 371 -16.19 7.55 -34.02
C ASP A 371 -16.14 6.48 -35.12
N ARG A 372 -15.48 5.33 -34.87
CA ARG A 372 -15.39 4.23 -35.85
C ARG A 372 -16.76 3.68 -36.26
N ARG A 373 -17.73 3.70 -35.34
CA ARG A 373 -19.13 3.34 -35.65
C ARG A 373 -19.74 4.24 -36.72
N THR A 374 -19.40 5.53 -36.71
CA THR A 374 -19.84 6.52 -37.71
C THR A 374 -19.21 6.34 -39.09
N ALA A 375 -18.08 5.63 -39.18
CA ALA A 375 -17.38 5.35 -40.44
C ALA A 375 -17.96 4.13 -41.20
N ARG A 376 -18.84 3.32 -40.59
CA ARG A 376 -19.64 2.30 -41.31
C ARG A 376 -20.79 3.01 -42.05
N MET A 377 -20.86 2.83 -43.37
CA MET A 377 -21.79 3.50 -44.28
C MET A 377 -23.28 3.31 -43.90
N PRO A 378 -24.17 4.28 -44.21
CA PRO A 378 -25.60 4.11 -44.04
C PRO A 378 -26.11 3.04 -45.02
N GLY A 379 -26.79 2.01 -44.50
CA GLY A 379 -27.36 0.91 -45.30
C GLY A 379 -26.91 -0.49 -44.89
N MET A 380 -25.98 -0.61 -43.94
CA MET A 380 -25.80 -1.84 -43.17
C MET A 380 -26.53 -1.60 -41.85
N GLU A 381 -27.64 -2.31 -41.62
CA GLU A 381 -28.26 -2.33 -40.29
C GLU A 381 -27.14 -2.65 -39.30
N ALA A 382 -27.00 -1.79 -38.28
CA ALA A 382 -26.15 -2.10 -37.16
C ALA A 382 -26.72 -3.38 -36.56
N SER A 383 -26.17 -4.55 -36.90
CA SER A 383 -26.42 -5.71 -36.07
C SER A 383 -25.84 -5.33 -34.72
N VAL A 384 -26.75 -5.30 -33.75
CA VAL A 384 -26.54 -5.04 -32.32
C VAL A 384 -25.47 -5.99 -31.72
N GLU A 385 -24.98 -6.93 -32.53
CA GLU A 385 -24.11 -8.04 -32.21
C GLU A 385 -22.71 -7.65 -31.70
N GLU A 386 -21.99 -6.66 -32.25
CA GLU A 386 -20.60 -6.40 -31.78
C GLU A 386 -20.52 -5.87 -30.33
N GLY A 387 -21.56 -5.17 -29.87
CA GLY A 387 -21.68 -4.76 -28.46
C GLY A 387 -22.29 -5.85 -27.57
N GLU A 388 -23.18 -6.68 -28.12
CA GLU A 388 -23.81 -7.82 -27.41
C GLU A 388 -22.89 -9.03 -27.24
N ILE A 389 -21.95 -9.28 -28.18
CA ILE A 389 -21.02 -10.43 -28.13
C ILE A 389 -20.15 -10.37 -26.87
N LEU A 390 -19.75 -9.17 -26.44
CA LEU A 390 -18.93 -8.98 -25.23
C LEU A 390 -19.73 -8.85 -23.94
N ALA A 391 -20.97 -8.36 -24.03
CA ALA A 391 -21.91 -8.42 -22.95
C ALA A 391 -22.06 -9.88 -22.47
N ARG A 392 -21.97 -10.83 -23.40
CA ARG A 392 -22.18 -12.26 -23.20
C ARG A 392 -20.88 -13.08 -23.10
N ALA A 393 -19.71 -12.54 -22.78
CA ALA A 393 -18.49 -13.37 -22.69
C ALA A 393 -18.24 -13.93 -21.27
N LEU A 394 -17.70 -15.15 -21.15
CA LEU A 394 -17.32 -15.74 -19.85
C LEU A 394 -16.22 -14.91 -19.16
N PRO A 395 -16.33 -14.52 -17.89
CA PRO A 395 -15.28 -13.75 -17.22
C PRO A 395 -14.07 -14.61 -16.78
N LYS A 396 -14.29 -15.90 -16.53
CA LYS A 396 -13.27 -16.90 -16.15
C LYS A 396 -13.48 -18.16 -17.00
N PRO A 397 -12.42 -18.95 -17.25
CA PRO A 397 -12.57 -20.22 -17.97
C PRO A 397 -13.45 -21.20 -17.19
N ILE A 398 -14.10 -22.12 -17.89
CA ILE A 398 -14.89 -23.21 -17.31
C ILE A 398 -14.12 -24.52 -17.49
N PHE A 399 -13.96 -25.28 -16.41
CA PHE A 399 -13.32 -26.60 -16.42
C PHE A 399 -14.28 -27.69 -15.94
N LEU A 400 -14.05 -28.89 -16.45
CA LEU A 400 -14.50 -30.12 -15.81
C LEU A 400 -13.35 -30.78 -15.06
N GLN A 401 -13.57 -31.11 -13.80
CA GLN A 401 -12.69 -31.95 -13.00
C GLN A 401 -13.16 -33.39 -13.08
N THR A 402 -12.23 -34.22 -13.54
CA THR A 402 -12.37 -35.68 -13.62
C THR A 402 -11.27 -36.34 -12.80
N ASP A 403 -11.34 -37.65 -12.59
CA ASP A 403 -10.28 -38.42 -11.91
C ASP A 403 -8.92 -38.31 -12.63
N ASP A 404 -8.92 -38.04 -13.94
CA ASP A 404 -7.72 -37.90 -14.77
C ASP A 404 -7.18 -36.45 -14.82
N GLY A 405 -7.84 -35.50 -14.13
CA GLY A 405 -7.46 -34.09 -14.07
C GLY A 405 -8.52 -33.13 -14.64
N LEU A 406 -8.08 -31.90 -14.94
CA LEU A 406 -8.94 -30.82 -15.44
C LEU A 406 -9.01 -30.82 -16.98
N ILE A 407 -10.22 -30.67 -17.49
CA ILE A 407 -10.53 -30.50 -18.93
C ILE A 407 -11.10 -29.10 -19.13
N GLU A 408 -10.46 -28.28 -19.97
CA GLU A 408 -11.01 -26.96 -20.34
C GLU A 408 -12.24 -27.13 -21.24
N VAL A 409 -13.39 -26.63 -20.77
CA VAL A 409 -14.65 -26.60 -21.53
C VAL A 409 -14.68 -25.37 -22.42
N ALA A 410 -14.34 -24.23 -21.83
CA ALA A 410 -14.40 -22.92 -22.46
C ALA A 410 -13.34 -22.02 -21.81
N PRO A 411 -12.48 -21.34 -22.59
CA PRO A 411 -11.57 -20.35 -22.04
C PRO A 411 -12.34 -19.13 -21.49
N ALA A 412 -11.66 -18.30 -20.70
CA ALA A 412 -12.17 -16.95 -20.41
C ALA A 412 -12.44 -16.20 -21.71
N CYS A 413 -13.36 -15.25 -21.64
CA CYS A 413 -13.86 -14.44 -22.73
C CYS A 413 -14.54 -15.21 -23.87
N THR A 414 -14.87 -16.50 -23.67
CA THR A 414 -15.69 -17.22 -24.65
C THR A 414 -17.07 -16.56 -24.77
N PRO A 415 -17.51 -16.15 -25.98
CA PRO A 415 -18.85 -15.61 -26.18
C PRO A 415 -19.95 -16.62 -25.82
N LEU A 416 -21.03 -16.12 -25.24
CA LEU A 416 -22.24 -16.86 -24.86
C LEU A 416 -23.42 -16.47 -25.77
N PRO A 417 -24.40 -17.35 -25.98
CA PRO A 417 -24.47 -18.70 -25.43
C PRO A 417 -23.45 -19.65 -26.06
N LEU A 418 -23.00 -20.64 -25.30
CA LEU A 418 -22.04 -21.66 -25.73
C LEU A 418 -22.64 -23.04 -25.48
N SER A 419 -22.53 -23.95 -26.45
CA SER A 419 -22.74 -25.38 -26.22
C SER A 419 -21.47 -26.16 -26.56
N ARG A 420 -21.08 -27.08 -25.68
CA ARG A 420 -19.89 -27.92 -25.80
C ARG A 420 -20.24 -29.37 -25.50
N VAL A 421 -19.71 -30.28 -26.32
CA VAL A 421 -19.78 -31.72 -26.08
C VAL A 421 -18.39 -32.22 -25.78
N ILE A 422 -18.20 -32.77 -24.60
CA ILE A 422 -16.94 -33.33 -24.13
C ILE A 422 -17.05 -34.84 -24.17
N LEU A 423 -16.12 -35.48 -24.87
CA LEU A 423 -16.04 -36.92 -24.96
C LEU A 423 -15.12 -37.44 -23.84
N ALA A 424 -15.68 -38.26 -22.96
CA ALA A 424 -14.99 -38.94 -21.89
C ALA A 424 -15.11 -40.46 -22.04
N THR A 425 -14.26 -41.20 -21.32
CA THR A 425 -14.26 -42.67 -21.31
C THR A 425 -14.27 -43.20 -19.89
N ILE A 426 -14.96 -44.31 -19.66
CA ILE A 426 -15.01 -44.97 -18.36
C ILE A 426 -13.67 -45.66 -18.08
N SER A 427 -12.98 -45.23 -17.01
CA SER A 427 -11.64 -45.69 -16.63
C SER A 427 -11.63 -47.01 -15.85
N HIS A 428 -12.69 -47.32 -15.08
CA HIS A 428 -12.75 -48.49 -14.19
C HIS A 428 -14.01 -49.36 -14.38
N THR A 429 -13.86 -50.68 -14.16
CA THR A 429 -14.99 -51.63 -14.07
C THR A 429 -15.75 -51.42 -12.77
N GLY A 430 -17.08 -51.37 -12.81
CA GLY A 430 -17.92 -51.31 -11.61
C GLY A 430 -18.09 -49.91 -11.01
N CYS A 431 -17.92 -48.85 -11.82
CA CYS A 431 -18.41 -47.53 -11.44
C CYS A 431 -19.93 -47.54 -11.36
N ASP A 432 -20.48 -47.32 -10.17
CA ASP A 432 -21.92 -47.18 -9.93
C ASP A 432 -22.43 -45.76 -10.24
N SER A 433 -21.52 -44.79 -10.39
CA SER A 433 -21.83 -43.41 -10.78
C SER A 433 -20.64 -42.74 -11.50
N ILE A 434 -20.94 -41.74 -12.32
CA ILE A 434 -19.99 -40.78 -12.89
C ILE A 434 -20.09 -39.50 -12.05
N ARG A 435 -18.95 -38.96 -11.62
CA ARG A 435 -18.85 -37.68 -10.91
C ARG A 435 -17.92 -36.76 -11.66
N ILE A 436 -18.40 -35.56 -11.97
CA ILE A 436 -17.63 -34.56 -12.71
C ILE A 436 -17.77 -33.22 -11.98
N GLY A 437 -16.69 -32.68 -11.45
CA GLY A 437 -16.69 -31.34 -10.87
C GLY A 437 -16.78 -30.28 -11.97
N LEU A 438 -17.59 -29.25 -11.80
CA LEU A 438 -17.62 -28.08 -12.67
C LEU A 438 -16.95 -26.92 -11.94
N LEU A 439 -15.93 -26.32 -12.56
CA LEU A 439 -15.18 -25.21 -12.00
C LEU A 439 -15.27 -23.98 -12.90
N LYS A 440 -15.26 -22.80 -12.29
CA LYS A 440 -15.08 -21.50 -12.95
C LYS A 440 -13.78 -20.88 -12.46
N GLY A 441 -12.75 -20.91 -13.30
CA GLY A 441 -11.37 -20.68 -12.86
C GLY A 441 -10.95 -21.76 -11.87
N ASP A 442 -10.57 -21.33 -10.67
CA ASP A 442 -10.24 -22.15 -9.51
C ASP A 442 -11.44 -22.44 -8.59
N THR A 443 -12.58 -21.78 -8.82
CA THR A 443 -13.76 -21.89 -7.97
C THR A 443 -14.59 -23.12 -8.35
N PHE A 444 -14.76 -24.04 -7.42
CA PHE A 444 -15.68 -25.17 -7.57
C PHE A 444 -17.13 -24.68 -7.53
N LEU A 445 -17.88 -24.92 -8.59
CA LEU A 445 -19.30 -24.54 -8.69
C LEU A 445 -20.21 -25.65 -8.20
N CYS A 446 -20.06 -26.86 -8.75
CA CYS A 446 -20.89 -28.01 -8.43
C CYS A 446 -20.25 -29.34 -8.85
N GLU A 447 -20.86 -30.45 -8.44
CA GLU A 447 -20.56 -31.79 -8.95
C GLU A 447 -21.73 -32.32 -9.78
N ILE A 448 -21.46 -32.76 -11.01
CA ILE A 448 -22.40 -33.48 -11.87
C ILE A 448 -22.29 -34.97 -11.50
N ILE A 449 -23.34 -35.52 -10.89
CA ILE A 449 -23.38 -36.93 -10.48
C ILE A 449 -24.49 -37.67 -11.26
N THR A 450 -24.08 -38.69 -12.03
CA THR A 450 -24.98 -39.57 -12.78
C THR A 450 -24.77 -41.02 -12.38
N ASP A 451 -25.80 -41.66 -11.82
CA ASP A 451 -25.76 -43.08 -11.49
C ASP A 451 -25.75 -43.93 -12.77
N LEU A 452 -24.89 -44.94 -12.79
CA LEU A 452 -24.76 -45.84 -13.93
C LEU A 452 -25.59 -47.10 -13.69
N PRO A 453 -26.38 -47.57 -14.68
CA PRO A 453 -26.97 -48.91 -14.60
C PRO A 453 -25.81 -49.91 -14.58
N GLY A 454 -25.61 -50.59 -13.46
CA GLY A 454 -24.44 -51.43 -13.17
C GLY A 454 -24.20 -52.52 -14.21
N ALA A 455 -23.50 -52.18 -15.30
CA ALA A 455 -23.09 -53.09 -16.38
C ALA A 455 -22.09 -52.48 -17.37
N LEU A 456 -21.56 -51.26 -17.13
CA LEU A 456 -20.68 -50.60 -18.10
C LEU A 456 -19.23 -51.13 -18.01
N ARG A 457 -18.65 -51.44 -19.18
CA ARG A 457 -17.27 -51.92 -19.31
C ARG A 457 -16.30 -50.73 -19.43
N PRO A 458 -15.04 -50.86 -18.96
CA PRO A 458 -13.99 -49.89 -19.21
C PRO A 458 -13.85 -49.61 -20.71
N GLY A 459 -13.61 -48.34 -21.06
CA GLY A 459 -13.57 -47.87 -22.44
C GLY A 459 -14.93 -47.55 -23.06
N GLY A 460 -16.03 -47.67 -22.30
CA GLY A 460 -17.33 -47.12 -22.69
C GLY A 460 -17.24 -45.60 -22.89
N ARG A 461 -17.83 -45.08 -23.97
CA ARG A 461 -17.85 -43.63 -24.26
C ARG A 461 -18.95 -42.95 -23.46
N VAL A 462 -18.64 -41.76 -22.97
CA VAL A 462 -19.56 -40.86 -22.28
C VAL A 462 -19.48 -39.51 -22.99
N GLU A 463 -20.62 -38.92 -23.30
CA GLU A 463 -20.74 -37.60 -23.89
C GLU A 463 -21.30 -36.66 -22.83
N ILE A 464 -20.56 -35.60 -22.50
CA ILE A 464 -20.99 -34.58 -21.54
C ILE A 464 -21.36 -33.34 -22.35
N HIS A 465 -22.64 -33.03 -22.43
CA HIS A 465 -23.17 -31.86 -23.12
C HIS A 465 -23.32 -30.73 -22.12
N LEU A 466 -22.57 -29.66 -22.28
CA LEU A 466 -22.65 -28.46 -21.47
C LEU A 466 -23.18 -27.31 -22.31
N THR A 467 -24.23 -26.65 -21.83
CA THR A 467 -24.76 -25.43 -22.43
C THR A 467 -24.64 -24.30 -21.42
N ILE A 468 -24.10 -23.17 -21.86
CA ILE A 468 -24.03 -21.95 -21.08
C ILE A 468 -24.90 -20.92 -21.80
N SER A 469 -25.96 -20.47 -21.16
CA SER A 469 -26.89 -19.49 -21.73
C SER A 469 -26.30 -18.08 -21.75
N SER A 470 -26.98 -17.17 -22.43
CA SER A 470 -26.56 -15.77 -22.58
C SER A 470 -26.51 -14.96 -21.27
N ASP A 471 -27.21 -15.40 -20.22
CA ASP A 471 -27.16 -14.86 -18.86
C ASP A 471 -26.13 -15.57 -17.96
N GLY A 472 -25.37 -16.53 -18.50
CA GLY A 472 -24.31 -17.23 -17.78
C GLY A 472 -24.76 -18.43 -16.96
N ARG A 473 -26.01 -18.90 -17.11
CA ARG A 473 -26.45 -20.17 -16.49
C ARG A 473 -25.82 -21.34 -17.21
N ILE A 474 -25.33 -22.31 -16.45
CA ILE A 474 -24.67 -23.51 -16.98
C ILE A 474 -25.58 -24.71 -16.78
N GLU A 475 -25.94 -25.38 -17.86
CA GLU A 475 -26.68 -26.64 -17.90
C GLU A 475 -25.76 -27.75 -18.37
N GLY A 476 -25.80 -28.91 -17.69
CA GLY A 476 -24.98 -30.07 -18.04
C GLY A 476 -25.82 -31.34 -18.17
N GLU A 477 -25.64 -32.07 -19.26
CA GLU A 477 -26.29 -33.35 -19.54
C GLU A 477 -25.23 -34.42 -19.83
N VAL A 478 -25.44 -35.65 -19.33
CA VAL A 478 -24.53 -36.78 -19.58
C VAL A 478 -25.27 -37.82 -20.42
N HIS A 479 -24.69 -38.18 -21.56
CA HIS A 479 -25.24 -39.14 -22.50
C HIS A 479 -24.28 -40.32 -22.72
N ILE A 480 -24.82 -41.54 -22.70
CA ILE A 480 -24.05 -42.78 -22.85
C ILE A 480 -24.61 -43.56 -24.05
N PRO A 481 -23.84 -43.70 -25.15
CA PRO A 481 -24.31 -44.39 -26.35
C PRO A 481 -24.74 -45.84 -26.08
N GLY A 482 -25.95 -46.21 -26.52
CA GLY A 482 -26.48 -47.57 -26.40
C GLY A 482 -27.35 -47.83 -25.17
N LEU A 483 -27.54 -46.83 -24.31
CA LEU A 483 -28.60 -46.77 -23.31
C LEU A 483 -29.69 -45.82 -23.82
N GLU A 484 -30.98 -46.07 -23.52
CA GLU A 484 -31.98 -44.98 -23.57
C GLU A 484 -31.46 -43.81 -22.71
N PRO A 485 -31.74 -42.53 -23.03
CA PRO A 485 -31.20 -41.39 -22.29
C PRO A 485 -31.48 -41.55 -20.79
N CYS A 486 -30.48 -42.03 -20.07
CA CYS A 486 -30.55 -42.27 -18.64
C CYS A 486 -30.19 -40.96 -17.97
N VAL A 487 -31.24 -40.21 -17.62
CA VAL A 487 -31.24 -39.09 -16.69
C VAL A 487 -30.52 -37.82 -17.19
N ALA A 488 -31.28 -36.94 -17.85
CA ALA A 488 -30.98 -35.51 -17.86
C ALA A 488 -31.25 -34.97 -16.43
N LYS A 489 -30.20 -34.59 -15.70
CA LYS A 489 -30.36 -33.73 -14.51
C LYS A 489 -29.96 -32.31 -14.94
N THR A 490 -30.95 -31.47 -15.17
CA THR A 490 -30.76 -30.04 -15.35
C THR A 490 -30.37 -29.43 -14.01
N PHE A 491 -29.26 -28.71 -13.95
CA PHE A 491 -28.88 -27.90 -12.79
C PHE A 491 -28.85 -26.45 -13.23
N ALA A 492 -29.67 -25.60 -12.61
CA ALA A 492 -29.55 -24.16 -12.75
C ALA A 492 -28.61 -23.65 -11.65
N ILE A 493 -27.46 -23.12 -12.03
CA ILE A 493 -26.59 -22.38 -11.11
C ILE A 493 -26.75 -20.91 -11.46
N ASP A 494 -27.38 -20.14 -10.56
CA ASP A 494 -27.34 -18.68 -10.62
C ASP A 494 -25.88 -18.25 -10.48
N ALA A 495 -25.30 -17.70 -11.55
CA ALA A 495 -23.96 -17.13 -11.55
C ALA A 495 -23.91 -15.73 -10.88
N GLY A 496 -24.82 -15.45 -9.95
CA GLY A 496 -24.91 -14.22 -9.16
C GLY A 496 -25.68 -14.45 -7.86
N PRO A 497 -25.54 -13.57 -6.85
CA PRO A 497 -26.27 -13.71 -5.59
C PRO A 497 -27.80 -13.64 -5.82
N PRO A 498 -28.61 -14.32 -4.99
CA PRO A 498 -30.01 -14.58 -5.26
C PRO A 498 -30.85 -13.30 -5.16
N GLY A 499 -31.63 -13.01 -6.20
CA GLY A 499 -32.68 -12.00 -6.15
C GLY A 499 -32.96 -11.31 -7.48
N SER A 500 -33.63 -12.00 -8.40
CA SER A 500 -34.33 -11.32 -9.51
C SER A 500 -35.55 -12.13 -9.94
N MET A 501 -36.73 -11.74 -9.45
CA MET A 501 -38.02 -11.97 -10.10
C MET A 501 -39.06 -10.96 -9.60
N ASP A 502 -39.34 -9.95 -10.44
CA ASP A 502 -40.68 -9.57 -10.95
C ASP A 502 -40.58 -8.20 -11.65
N GLU A 503 -40.65 -8.22 -13.00
CA GLU A 503 -40.28 -7.10 -13.87
C GLU A 503 -41.43 -6.14 -14.24
N GLU A 504 -42.67 -6.34 -13.78
CA GLU A 504 -43.82 -5.58 -14.30
C GLU A 504 -44.47 -4.57 -13.33
N ALA A 505 -44.05 -4.47 -12.07
CA ALA A 505 -44.73 -3.61 -11.09
C ALA A 505 -43.99 -2.31 -10.70
N VAL A 506 -42.70 -2.14 -11.03
CA VAL A 506 -41.85 -1.09 -10.42
C VAL A 506 -41.51 0.07 -11.37
N SER A 507 -41.75 -0.09 -12.67
CA SER A 507 -41.22 0.79 -13.71
C SER A 507 -41.96 2.13 -13.87
N HIS A 508 -43.23 2.23 -13.45
CA HIS A 508 -44.04 3.44 -13.72
C HIS A 508 -44.04 4.50 -12.61
N ALA A 509 -43.79 4.14 -11.35
CA ALA A 509 -43.86 5.10 -10.23
C ALA A 509 -42.57 5.91 -10.02
N ARG A 510 -41.40 5.43 -10.49
CA ARG A 510 -40.08 6.00 -10.14
C ARG A 510 -39.52 7.00 -11.15
N LEU A 511 -40.07 7.04 -12.38
CA LEU A 511 -39.63 7.98 -13.42
C LEU A 511 -40.07 9.43 -13.14
N GLN A 512 -41.05 9.66 -12.26
CA GLN A 512 -41.55 11.02 -11.98
C GLN A 512 -40.67 11.82 -11.01
N ASP A 513 -39.97 11.18 -10.07
CA ASP A 513 -39.09 11.87 -9.09
C ASP A 513 -37.72 12.30 -9.66
N VAL A 514 -37.42 11.93 -10.91
CA VAL A 514 -36.14 12.21 -11.59
C VAL A 514 -36.31 13.17 -12.78
N GLN A 515 -37.54 13.60 -13.08
CA GLN A 515 -37.91 14.41 -14.25
C GLN A 515 -37.94 15.93 -14.02
N GLU A 516 -37.03 16.51 -13.22
CA GLU A 516 -36.77 17.95 -13.36
C GLU A 516 -35.69 18.18 -14.43
N PRO A 517 -35.98 18.91 -15.54
CA PRO A 517 -34.96 19.32 -16.49
C PRO A 517 -34.09 20.36 -15.81
N LEU A 518 -32.98 19.92 -15.23
CA LEU A 518 -32.01 20.79 -14.59
C LEU A 518 -31.17 21.46 -15.68
N ALA A 519 -31.50 22.71 -16.00
CA ALA A 519 -30.73 23.51 -16.94
C ALA A 519 -29.26 23.66 -16.46
N PRO A 520 -28.24 23.40 -17.32
CA PRO A 520 -26.82 23.52 -16.96
C PRO A 520 -26.44 24.91 -16.41
N ASP A 521 -27.19 25.95 -16.80
CA ASP A 521 -26.98 27.34 -16.37
C ASP A 521 -27.49 27.67 -14.96
N ARG A 522 -28.29 26.80 -14.34
CA ARG A 522 -28.76 27.00 -12.95
C ARG A 522 -27.94 26.24 -11.90
N PHE A 523 -26.95 25.45 -12.32
CA PHE A 523 -25.99 24.76 -11.45
C PHE A 523 -24.84 25.66 -10.96
N LEU A 524 -24.88 26.95 -11.26
CA LEU A 524 -23.94 27.92 -10.70
C LEU A 524 -24.67 29.08 -10.04
N ARG A 525 -24.86 28.95 -8.74
CA ARG A 525 -23.95 29.73 -7.91
C ARG A 525 -23.18 28.70 -7.07
N PRO A 526 -21.88 28.52 -7.27
CA PRO A 526 -21.06 28.17 -6.12
C PRO A 526 -21.41 29.24 -5.07
N ALA A 527 -21.55 28.88 -3.79
CA ALA A 527 -21.17 29.88 -2.81
C ALA A 527 -19.77 30.32 -3.25
N TRP A 528 -19.62 31.56 -3.72
CA TRP A 528 -18.33 32.05 -4.17
C TRP A 528 -17.35 31.77 -3.04
N ARG A 529 -16.43 30.83 -3.27
CA ARG A 529 -15.46 30.40 -2.27
C ARG A 529 -14.16 31.08 -2.63
N PRO A 530 -13.66 31.99 -1.78
CA PRO A 530 -12.31 32.52 -1.93
C PRO A 530 -11.33 31.34 -1.90
N ASP A 531 -10.53 31.20 -2.95
CA ASP A 531 -9.38 30.29 -2.98
C ASP A 531 -8.15 31.12 -3.36
N PRO A 532 -7.18 31.31 -2.46
CA PRO A 532 -7.11 30.81 -1.07
C PRO A 532 -8.24 31.32 -0.15
N PRO A 533 -8.59 30.63 0.95
CA PRO A 533 -9.64 31.09 1.87
C PRO A 533 -9.39 32.49 2.47
N ARG A 534 -10.46 33.20 2.89
CA ARG A 534 -10.33 34.53 3.51
C ARG A 534 -9.36 34.55 4.68
N ASP A 535 -9.40 33.51 5.50
CA ASP A 535 -8.55 33.38 6.69
C ASP A 535 -7.07 33.29 6.34
N PHE A 536 -6.73 32.70 5.19
CA PHE A 536 -5.36 32.71 4.66
C PHE A 536 -4.89 34.13 4.36
N PHE A 537 -5.72 34.90 3.64
CA PHE A 537 -5.39 36.29 3.30
C PHE A 537 -5.26 37.16 4.56
N GLU A 538 -6.19 37.06 5.51
CA GLU A 538 -6.13 37.82 6.77
C GLU A 538 -4.95 37.42 7.66
N SER A 539 -4.60 36.13 7.68
CA SER A 539 -3.40 35.63 8.38
C SER A 539 -2.13 36.23 7.78
N LYS A 540 -1.99 36.20 6.45
CA LYS A 540 -0.85 36.81 5.74
C LYS A 540 -0.80 38.33 5.90
N ALA A 541 -1.94 39.01 5.91
CA ALA A 541 -2.01 40.45 6.17
C ALA A 541 -1.54 40.82 7.59
N ARG A 542 -1.87 39.99 8.59
CA ARG A 542 -1.40 40.16 9.97
C ARG A 542 0.11 39.95 10.07
N GLU A 543 0.62 38.88 9.46
CA GLU A 543 2.05 38.58 9.39
C GLU A 543 2.84 39.73 8.74
N VAL A 544 2.35 40.25 7.61
CA VAL A 544 2.97 41.41 6.92
C VAL A 544 2.97 42.65 7.83
N ARG A 545 1.87 42.92 8.54
CA ARG A 545 1.78 44.07 9.46
C ARG A 545 2.75 43.94 10.64
N GLU A 546 2.90 42.75 11.20
CA GLU A 546 3.88 42.46 12.26
C GLU A 546 5.32 42.60 11.73
N MET A 547 5.60 42.14 10.50
CA MET A 547 6.91 42.32 9.86
C MET A 547 7.23 43.80 9.61
N ILE A 548 6.25 44.61 9.17
CA ILE A 548 6.43 46.06 9.01
C ILE A 548 6.79 46.70 10.35
N ALA A 549 6.04 46.41 11.42
CA ALA A 549 6.31 46.93 12.75
C ALA A 549 7.72 46.53 13.26
N ASN A 550 8.12 45.28 13.01
CA ASN A 550 9.43 44.77 13.40
C ASN A 550 10.59 45.36 12.56
N LEU A 551 10.40 45.58 11.26
CA LEU A 551 11.43 46.10 10.35
C LEU A 551 11.69 47.60 10.56
N VAL A 552 10.65 48.39 10.83
CA VAL A 552 10.79 49.83 11.08
C VAL A 552 11.56 50.11 12.38
N SER A 553 11.49 49.19 13.36
CA SER A 553 12.32 49.27 14.57
C SER A 553 13.82 49.00 14.31
N LYS A 554 14.18 48.48 13.13
CA LYS A 554 15.54 48.00 12.78
C LYS A 554 16.19 48.73 11.60
N ASP A 555 15.42 49.38 10.74
CA ASP A 555 15.91 50.11 9.56
C ASP A 555 15.13 51.43 9.36
N GLU A 556 15.74 52.54 9.76
CA GLU A 556 15.18 53.91 9.65
C GLU A 556 14.97 54.39 8.20
N SER A 557 15.52 53.70 7.19
CA SER A 557 15.36 54.05 5.78
C SER A 557 14.01 53.60 5.19
N LEU A 558 13.32 52.68 5.87
CA LEU A 558 12.01 52.18 5.47
C LEU A 558 10.91 53.11 5.98
N ARG A 559 10.17 53.70 5.05
CA ARG A 559 9.00 54.52 5.41
C ARG A 559 7.83 53.61 5.77
N GLN A 560 7.59 53.45 7.07
CA GLN A 560 6.45 52.70 7.61
C GLN A 560 5.15 53.07 6.89
N ASP A 561 4.89 54.38 6.78
CA ASP A 561 3.69 54.93 6.13
C ASP A 561 3.50 54.49 4.67
N GLU A 562 4.59 54.17 3.95
CA GLU A 562 4.51 53.73 2.55
C GLU A 562 4.18 52.24 2.44
N LEU A 563 4.76 51.42 3.32
CA LEU A 563 4.48 49.99 3.39
C LEU A 563 3.07 49.72 3.93
N GLU A 564 2.64 50.47 4.94
CA GLU A 564 1.28 50.39 5.48
C GLU A 564 0.24 50.83 4.45
N ARG A 565 0.49 51.92 3.70
CA ARG A 565 -0.39 52.33 2.60
C ARG A 565 -0.49 51.26 1.51
N ARG A 566 0.61 50.57 1.21
CA ARG A 566 0.62 49.50 0.20
C ARG A 566 -0.13 48.26 0.68
N LEU A 567 0.02 47.89 1.96
CA LEU A 567 -0.76 46.81 2.58
C LEU A 567 -2.26 47.14 2.55
N GLU A 568 -2.63 48.37 2.89
CA GLU A 568 -4.03 48.79 2.92
C GLU A 568 -4.65 48.80 1.51
N ALA A 569 -3.90 49.24 0.49
CA ALA A 569 -4.36 49.19 -0.90
C ALA A 569 -4.65 47.75 -1.37
N ILE A 570 -3.82 46.77 -0.97
CA ILE A 570 -4.03 45.35 -1.28
C ILE A 570 -5.26 44.81 -0.52
N ARG A 571 -5.48 45.23 0.74
CA ARG A 571 -6.68 44.87 1.51
C ARG A 571 -7.96 45.44 0.88
N GLU A 572 -7.95 46.70 0.45
CA GLU A 572 -9.10 47.32 -0.22
C GLU A 572 -9.42 46.68 -1.58
N GLU A 573 -8.40 46.24 -2.33
CA GLU A 573 -8.60 45.45 -3.56
C GLU A 573 -9.18 44.06 -3.26
N ALA A 574 -8.65 43.38 -2.24
CA ALA A 574 -9.12 42.08 -1.80
C ALA A 574 -10.57 42.14 -1.28
N ASP A 575 -10.92 43.11 -0.45
CA ASP A 575 -12.27 43.28 0.10
C ASP A 575 -13.28 43.61 -0.99
N ARG A 576 -12.92 44.44 -1.98
CA ARG A 576 -13.77 44.68 -3.17
C ARG A 576 -13.94 43.41 -3.98
N ALA A 577 -12.86 42.70 -4.29
CA ALA A 577 -12.94 41.42 -5.00
C ALA A 577 -13.76 40.37 -4.22
N TYR A 578 -13.73 40.43 -2.90
CA TYR A 578 -14.50 39.56 -2.01
C TYR A 578 -16.00 39.89 -2.03
N GLN A 579 -16.34 41.18 -1.94
CA GLN A 579 -17.72 41.67 -2.01
C GLN A 579 -18.33 41.41 -3.39
N ASP A 580 -17.55 41.61 -4.45
CA ASP A 580 -17.96 41.45 -5.84
C ASP A 580 -17.93 39.98 -6.30
N GLN A 581 -17.52 39.04 -5.43
CA GLN A 581 -17.39 37.62 -5.76
C GLN A 581 -16.50 37.37 -6.99
N ASN A 582 -15.40 38.13 -7.10
CA ASN A 582 -14.45 38.09 -8.21
C ASN A 582 -13.23 37.21 -7.87
N SER A 583 -13.26 35.94 -8.27
CA SER A 583 -12.17 34.98 -8.01
C SER A 583 -10.82 35.42 -8.59
N SER A 584 -10.80 36.05 -9.75
CA SER A 584 -9.56 36.50 -10.39
C SER A 584 -8.92 37.70 -9.66
N GLY A 585 -9.74 38.61 -9.15
CA GLY A 585 -9.28 39.73 -8.31
C GLY A 585 -8.82 39.26 -6.92
N TRP A 586 -9.51 38.26 -6.36
CA TRP A 586 -9.17 37.67 -5.08
C TRP A 586 -7.84 36.90 -5.12
N ALA A 587 -7.65 36.03 -6.11
CA ALA A 587 -6.40 35.30 -6.31
C ALA A 587 -5.21 36.26 -6.51
N ARG A 588 -5.40 37.31 -7.34
CA ARG A 588 -4.39 38.36 -7.54
C ARG A 588 -4.03 39.07 -6.23
N SER A 589 -5.01 39.40 -5.41
CA SER A 589 -4.76 40.04 -4.11
C SER A 589 -4.00 39.13 -3.16
N CYS A 590 -4.31 37.83 -3.16
CA CYS A 590 -3.57 36.81 -2.42
C CYS A 590 -2.11 36.68 -2.89
N ASP A 591 -1.88 36.69 -4.20
CA ASP A 591 -0.51 36.67 -4.75
C ASP A 591 0.27 37.93 -4.35
N LEU A 592 -0.37 39.10 -4.40
CA LEU A 592 0.26 40.37 -4.01
C LEU A 592 0.65 40.41 -2.53
N ILE A 593 -0.18 39.87 -1.63
CA ILE A 593 0.11 39.86 -0.20
C ILE A 593 1.18 38.82 0.16
N VAL A 594 1.21 37.67 -0.54
CA VAL A 594 2.25 36.65 -0.39
C VAL A 594 3.59 37.18 -0.90
N ASP A 595 3.62 37.85 -2.05
CA ASP A 595 4.83 38.47 -2.61
C ASP A 595 5.35 39.60 -1.70
N MET A 596 4.46 40.40 -1.12
CA MET A 596 4.84 41.42 -0.13
C MET A 596 5.43 40.77 1.14
N CYS A 597 4.81 39.70 1.65
CA CYS A 597 5.33 38.92 2.76
C CYS A 597 6.71 38.31 2.46
N GLY A 598 6.89 37.72 1.28
CA GLY A 598 8.17 37.16 0.83
C GLY A 598 9.28 38.21 0.77
N ARG A 599 9.00 39.40 0.23
CA ARG A 599 9.97 40.50 0.15
C ARG A 599 10.35 41.07 1.50
N LEU A 600 9.39 41.17 2.44
CA LEU A 600 9.66 41.61 3.81
C LEU A 600 10.40 40.52 4.60
N SER A 601 10.03 39.26 4.43
CA SER A 601 10.68 38.12 5.09
C SER A 601 12.13 37.93 4.63
N GLN A 602 12.43 38.12 3.34
CA GLN A 602 13.81 38.14 2.81
C GLN A 602 14.64 39.29 3.40
N ARG A 603 14.01 40.40 3.78
CA ARG A 603 14.67 41.51 4.49
C ARG A 603 14.81 41.24 5.99
N CYS A 604 13.88 40.49 6.60
CA CYS A 604 13.98 40.01 7.98
C CYS A 604 15.04 38.91 8.16
N HIS A 605 15.26 38.07 7.16
CA HIS A 605 16.18 36.93 7.17
C HIS A 605 17.48 37.23 6.42
N GLN A 606 18.19 38.27 6.85
CA GLN A 606 19.66 38.23 6.72
C GLN A 606 20.19 37.51 7.96
N PRO A 607 20.71 36.27 7.84
CA PRO A 607 21.44 35.65 8.94
C PRO A 607 22.76 36.40 9.16
N GLU A 608 23.16 36.60 10.42
CA GLU A 608 24.51 37.09 10.70
C GLU A 608 25.53 36.09 10.10
N PRO A 609 26.56 36.58 9.39
CA PRO A 609 27.56 35.71 8.82
C PRO A 609 28.37 34.99 9.92
N PRO A 610 28.84 33.75 9.69
CA PRO A 610 29.68 33.04 10.64
C PRO A 610 30.93 33.87 10.97
N SER A 611 31.30 33.91 12.25
CA SER A 611 32.51 34.64 12.67
C SER A 611 33.74 34.10 11.93
N ALA A 612 34.70 34.98 11.63
CA ALA A 612 35.92 34.59 10.92
C ALA A 612 36.66 33.42 11.62
N GLY A 613 36.54 33.32 12.95
CA GLY A 613 37.04 32.18 13.72
C GLY A 613 36.41 30.82 13.37
N HIS A 614 35.10 30.76 13.12
CA HIS A 614 34.44 29.52 12.68
C HIS A 614 34.87 29.09 11.28
N LEU A 615 35.02 30.06 10.37
CA LEU A 615 35.50 29.81 9.01
C LEU A 615 36.95 29.31 9.01
N LEU A 616 37.82 29.91 9.83
CA LEU A 616 39.21 29.46 10.00
C LEU A 616 39.31 28.02 10.50
N LEU A 617 38.46 27.63 11.45
CA LEU A 617 38.47 26.28 12.00
C LEU A 617 38.06 25.24 10.95
N GLY A 618 37.00 25.52 10.18
CA GLY A 618 36.56 24.67 9.07
C GLY A 618 37.63 24.50 7.99
N LEU A 619 38.26 25.61 7.57
CA LEU A 619 39.34 25.60 6.57
C LEU A 619 40.58 24.82 7.03
N ALA A 620 40.95 24.94 8.31
CA ALA A 620 42.05 24.17 8.89
C ALA A 620 41.77 22.66 8.92
N GLN A 621 40.52 22.26 9.14
CA GLN A 621 40.11 20.86 9.12
C GLN A 621 40.11 20.27 7.71
N GLN A 622 39.64 21.03 6.72
CA GLN A 622 39.71 20.66 5.32
C GLN A 622 41.17 20.58 4.79
N MET A 623 42.05 21.49 5.21
CA MET A 623 43.49 21.41 4.87
C MET A 623 44.15 20.12 5.39
N LYS A 624 43.75 19.64 6.59
CA LYS A 624 44.24 18.35 7.13
C LYS A 624 43.74 17.18 6.30
N GLN A 625 42.50 17.22 5.81
CA GLN A 625 41.94 16.17 4.95
C GLN A 625 42.64 16.12 3.59
N LEU A 626 42.88 17.26 2.95
CA LEU A 626 43.62 17.33 1.67
C LEU A 626 45.06 16.83 1.82
N ARG A 627 45.74 17.14 2.92
CA ARG A 627 47.10 16.65 3.18
C ARG A 627 47.15 15.12 3.32
N ARG A 628 46.18 14.52 4.02
CA ARG A 628 46.03 13.06 4.11
C ARG A 628 45.76 12.43 2.74
N LEU A 629 44.94 13.07 1.92
CA LEU A 629 44.66 12.61 0.56
C LEU A 629 45.93 12.66 -0.32
N ALA A 630 46.76 13.71 -0.16
CA ALA A 630 48.05 13.82 -0.85
C ALA A 630 49.05 12.74 -0.42
N GLU A 631 49.08 12.39 0.87
CA GLU A 631 49.85 11.26 1.39
C GLU A 631 49.39 9.93 0.79
N GLN A 632 48.08 9.66 0.80
CA GLN A 632 47.50 8.44 0.22
C GLN A 632 47.79 8.28 -1.27
N ARG A 633 47.91 9.39 -2.00
CA ARG A 633 48.23 9.41 -3.44
C ARG A 633 49.73 9.50 -3.74
N GLY A 634 50.60 9.51 -2.72
CA GLY A 634 52.06 9.61 -2.90
C GLY A 634 52.53 10.94 -3.49
N ARG A 635 51.73 12.00 -3.42
CA ARG A 635 52.03 13.34 -3.98
C ARG A 635 52.41 14.38 -2.93
N LEU A 636 52.47 13.98 -1.65
CA LEU A 636 52.74 14.90 -0.54
C LEU A 636 54.08 15.63 -0.71
N ASP A 637 55.16 14.92 -1.04
CA ASP A 637 56.50 15.53 -1.15
C ASP A 637 56.57 16.54 -2.29
N ALA A 638 55.88 16.29 -3.41
CA ALA A 638 55.82 17.19 -4.55
C ALA A 638 54.95 18.45 -4.29
N MET A 639 54.06 18.41 -3.30
CA MET A 639 53.11 19.51 -2.99
C MET A 639 53.42 20.20 -1.65
N ARG A 640 54.48 19.77 -0.96
CA ARG A 640 54.85 20.24 0.38
C ARG A 640 54.99 21.75 0.47
N ASP A 641 55.73 22.34 -0.47
CA ASP A 641 55.95 23.80 -0.51
C ASP A 641 54.65 24.59 -0.71
N ARG A 642 53.68 24.03 -1.45
CA ARG A 642 52.37 24.68 -1.67
C ARG A 642 51.48 24.60 -0.44
N PHE A 643 51.47 23.46 0.26
CA PHE A 643 50.78 23.35 1.55
C PHE A 643 51.37 24.30 2.59
N ASP A 644 52.69 24.46 2.62
CA ASP A 644 53.37 25.36 3.54
C ASP A 644 53.08 26.84 3.21
N GLN A 645 53.04 27.21 1.91
CA GLN A 645 52.63 28.55 1.47
C GLN A 645 51.16 28.86 1.82
N ALA A 646 50.25 27.93 1.57
CA ALA A 646 48.85 28.09 1.91
C ALA A 646 48.65 28.24 3.43
N ALA A 647 49.31 27.41 4.23
CA ALA A 647 49.27 27.49 5.69
C ALA A 647 49.96 28.74 6.26
N HIS A 648 50.98 29.28 5.57
CA HIS A 648 51.58 30.56 5.94
C HIS A 648 50.60 31.70 5.67
N SER A 649 50.00 31.74 4.47
CA SER A 649 49.02 32.77 4.07
C SER A 649 47.77 32.78 4.97
N LEU A 650 47.26 31.61 5.35
CA LEU A 650 46.10 31.50 6.25
C LEU A 650 46.40 32.04 7.66
N ARG A 651 47.65 31.90 8.13
CA ARG A 651 48.10 32.40 9.44
C ARG A 651 48.30 33.92 9.50
N GLN A 652 48.38 34.59 8.35
CA GLN A 652 48.48 36.05 8.28
C GLN A 652 47.11 36.75 8.39
N ILE A 653 46.00 35.99 8.33
CA ILE A 653 44.65 36.54 8.45
C ILE A 653 44.28 36.60 9.93
N ASP A 654 44.19 37.81 10.45
CA ASP A 654 43.75 38.10 11.81
C ASP A 654 42.21 37.90 11.92
N PRO A 655 41.72 36.91 12.69
CA PRO A 655 40.29 36.62 12.80
C PRO A 655 39.47 37.75 13.45
N ASP A 656 40.11 38.63 14.22
CA ASP A 656 39.41 39.68 14.96
C ASP A 656 39.23 40.97 14.13
N GLN A 657 39.76 40.99 12.89
CA GLN A 657 39.60 42.13 12.00
C GLN A 657 38.23 42.14 11.29
N PRO A 658 37.60 43.31 11.08
CA PRO A 658 36.29 43.41 10.42
C PRO A 658 36.25 42.84 9.00
N THR A 659 37.40 42.78 8.31
CA THR A 659 37.52 42.27 6.94
C THR A 659 37.92 40.79 6.87
N ALA A 660 38.13 40.12 8.01
CA ALA A 660 38.68 38.76 8.07
C ALA A 660 37.87 37.74 7.27
N THR A 661 36.53 37.81 7.31
CA THR A 661 35.63 36.94 6.54
C THR A 661 35.83 37.10 5.03
N VAL A 662 36.11 38.31 4.55
CA VAL A 662 36.40 38.59 3.14
C VAL A 662 37.77 38.03 2.74
N HIS A 663 38.77 38.20 3.60
CA HIS A 663 40.11 37.66 3.37
C HIS A 663 40.14 36.13 3.37
N LEU A 664 39.38 35.47 4.26
CA LEU A 664 39.26 34.00 4.30
C LEU A 664 38.57 33.43 3.07
N ARG A 665 37.51 34.10 2.59
CA ARG A 665 36.82 33.72 1.35
C ARG A 665 37.73 33.88 0.13
N HIS A 666 38.48 34.98 0.07
CA HIS A 666 39.45 35.20 -1.00
C HIS A 666 40.55 34.13 -0.96
N TRP A 667 41.08 33.83 0.23
CA TRP A 667 42.09 32.79 0.44
C TRP A 667 41.59 31.40 -0.01
N TYR A 668 40.35 31.02 0.30
CA TYR A 668 39.78 29.75 -0.16
C TYR A 668 39.76 29.66 -1.69
N LEU A 669 39.24 30.70 -2.34
CA LEU A 669 39.10 30.75 -3.80
C LEU A 669 40.44 30.73 -4.54
N THR A 670 41.49 31.29 -3.92
CA THR A 670 42.81 31.43 -4.57
C THR A 670 43.78 30.33 -4.22
N PHE A 671 43.80 29.83 -2.98
CA PHE A 671 44.81 28.86 -2.54
C PHE A 671 44.26 27.45 -2.32
N PHE A 672 43.11 27.33 -1.65
CA PHE A 672 42.54 26.01 -1.32
C PHE A 672 42.03 25.30 -2.57
N VAL A 673 41.30 26.03 -3.42
CA VAL A 673 40.75 25.54 -4.68
C VAL A 673 41.85 25.11 -5.66
N GLU A 674 42.98 25.83 -5.71
CA GLU A 674 44.13 25.45 -6.53
C GLU A 674 44.79 24.17 -6.02
N LEU A 675 44.99 24.05 -4.70
CA LEU A 675 45.51 22.83 -4.06
C LEU A 675 44.63 21.62 -4.35
N GLU A 676 43.31 21.75 -4.25
CA GLU A 676 42.36 20.68 -4.53
C GLU A 676 42.38 20.26 -6.01
N ARG A 677 42.40 21.24 -6.92
CA ARG A 677 42.49 20.97 -8.37
C ARG A 677 43.75 20.20 -8.72
N ASP A 678 44.90 20.62 -8.19
CA ASP A 678 46.19 19.98 -8.47
C ASP A 678 46.28 18.55 -7.91
N LEU A 679 45.50 18.25 -6.86
CA LEU A 679 45.42 16.93 -6.23
C LEU A 679 44.45 15.97 -6.93
N THR A 680 43.40 16.50 -7.55
CA THR A 680 42.26 15.71 -8.04
C THR A 680 42.11 15.67 -9.55
N ASP A 681 42.86 16.47 -10.31
CA ASP A 681 42.79 16.63 -11.77
C ASP A 681 41.37 16.94 -12.29
N LYS A 682 40.47 17.42 -11.42
CA LYS A 682 39.09 17.81 -11.74
C LYS A 682 38.88 19.30 -11.46
N ALA A 683 38.02 19.94 -12.25
CA ALA A 683 37.60 21.30 -11.98
C ALA A 683 36.84 21.35 -10.63
N PRO A 684 37.10 22.36 -9.80
CA PRO A 684 36.49 22.47 -8.47
C PRO A 684 35.00 22.82 -8.59
N PRO A 685 34.12 22.22 -7.76
CA PRO A 685 32.75 22.68 -7.61
C PRO A 685 32.74 24.09 -7.00
N GLY A 686 31.90 24.99 -7.52
CA GLY A 686 31.73 26.33 -6.96
C GLY A 686 31.23 26.29 -5.51
N LEU A 687 31.85 27.09 -4.62
CA LEU A 687 31.50 27.31 -3.21
C LEU A 687 29.99 27.56 -2.99
N LEU A 688 29.33 27.24 -1.86
CA LEU A 688 29.63 26.55 -0.59
C LEU A 688 28.24 26.25 0.00
N HIS A 689 27.84 24.97 0.08
CA HIS A 689 26.97 24.52 1.17
C HIS A 689 27.91 24.16 2.31
N VAL A 690 28.12 25.09 3.25
CA VAL A 690 28.62 24.72 4.57
C VAL A 690 27.39 24.28 5.34
N ASP A 691 27.26 22.97 5.57
CA ASP A 691 26.34 22.43 6.56
C ASP A 691 26.71 23.01 7.92
N MET A 692 25.91 23.95 8.39
CA MET A 692 25.97 24.52 9.73
C MET A 692 25.05 23.71 10.65
N GLU A 693 25.37 22.42 10.87
CA GLU A 693 24.86 21.69 12.02
C GLU A 693 25.94 21.61 13.11
N PRO A 694 25.61 21.90 14.38
CA PRO A 694 26.53 21.70 15.48
C PRO A 694 26.71 20.20 15.71
N HIS A 695 27.84 19.66 15.25
CA HIS A 695 28.34 18.34 15.65
C HIS A 695 28.42 18.26 17.18
N ARG A 696 27.56 17.42 17.77
CA ARG A 696 27.80 16.85 19.11
C ARG A 696 28.97 15.85 19.00
N PRO A 697 29.89 15.80 19.97
CA PRO A 697 30.98 14.84 19.96
C PRO A 697 30.43 13.41 20.04
N GLY A 698 31.02 12.53 19.23
CA GLY A 698 30.48 11.21 18.91
C GLY A 698 30.26 10.27 20.10
N VAL A 699 29.09 9.64 20.09
CA VAL A 699 28.89 8.26 20.54
C VAL A 699 28.60 7.48 19.27
N GLY A 700 29.39 6.44 18.99
CA GLY A 700 29.23 5.63 17.79
C GLY A 700 27.87 4.95 17.77
N ALA A 701 26.95 5.44 16.92
CA ALA A 701 25.74 4.73 16.58
C ALA A 701 26.09 3.71 15.49
N THR A 702 26.13 2.44 15.87
CA THR A 702 26.08 1.31 14.95
C THR A 702 24.76 1.39 14.19
N VAL A 703 24.83 1.72 12.90
CA VAL A 703 23.70 1.57 11.98
C VAL A 703 23.32 0.08 12.00
N SER A 704 22.13 -0.26 12.50
CA SER A 704 21.60 -1.62 12.41
C SER A 704 21.47 -1.99 10.93
N GLN A 705 22.32 -2.91 10.47
CA GLN A 705 22.24 -3.43 9.12
C GLN A 705 20.98 -4.29 8.97
N PRO A 706 20.27 -4.21 7.83
CA PRO A 706 19.18 -5.13 7.55
C PRO A 706 19.71 -6.58 7.56
N PRO A 707 18.89 -7.56 7.99
CA PRO A 707 19.32 -8.95 7.96
C PRO A 707 19.71 -9.35 6.53
N PRO A 708 20.79 -10.12 6.34
CA PRO A 708 21.26 -10.56 5.04
C PRO A 708 20.12 -11.32 4.35
N ALA A 709 19.98 -11.08 3.05
CA ALA A 709 19.12 -11.89 2.20
C ALA A 709 19.44 -13.37 2.43
N GLU A 710 18.40 -14.21 2.56
CA GLU A 710 18.57 -15.65 2.84
C GLU A 710 19.61 -16.26 1.89
N ALA A 711 20.80 -16.54 2.40
CA ALA A 711 21.84 -17.20 1.64
C ALA A 711 21.34 -18.61 1.27
N GLN A 712 21.69 -19.08 0.06
CA GLN A 712 21.43 -20.44 -0.43
C GLN A 712 22.26 -21.49 0.33
N VAL A 713 22.15 -21.53 1.66
CA VAL A 713 22.77 -22.53 2.51
C VAL A 713 21.86 -23.76 2.52
N PRO A 714 22.38 -24.96 2.23
CA PRO A 714 21.61 -26.21 2.30
C PRO A 714 20.96 -26.36 3.69
N ARG A 715 19.61 -26.41 3.72
CA ARG A 715 18.80 -26.52 4.94
C ARG A 715 18.72 -27.96 5.50
N ASP A 716 19.47 -28.90 4.92
CA ASP A 716 19.44 -30.34 5.22
C ASP A 716 20.24 -30.72 6.46
N ARG A 717 21.11 -29.82 6.96
CA ARG A 717 21.96 -30.07 8.13
C ARG A 717 21.46 -29.35 9.39
N VAL A 718 21.19 -30.12 10.44
CA VAL A 718 20.70 -29.64 11.74
C VAL A 718 21.80 -29.73 12.79
N ASP A 719 22.09 -28.61 13.45
CA ASP A 719 23.12 -28.49 14.49
C ASP A 719 22.50 -28.37 15.89
N LEU A 720 23.27 -28.76 16.92
CA LEU A 720 22.94 -28.60 18.33
C LEU A 720 23.51 -27.27 18.85
N VAL A 721 22.69 -26.22 18.80
CA VAL A 721 23.09 -24.83 19.01
C VAL A 721 22.89 -24.39 20.46
N HIS A 722 23.94 -23.84 21.06
CA HIS A 722 23.91 -23.19 22.36
C HIS A 722 23.82 -21.67 22.21
N PHE A 723 23.12 -21.03 23.15
CA PHE A 723 22.98 -19.58 23.27
C PHE A 723 23.68 -19.09 24.52
N SER A 724 24.71 -18.26 24.39
CA SER A 724 25.38 -17.63 25.54
C SER A 724 25.07 -16.14 25.61
N VAL A 725 24.85 -15.60 26.81
CA VAL A 725 24.77 -14.15 27.04
C VAL A 725 25.97 -13.72 27.87
N THR A 726 26.67 -12.68 27.44
CA THR A 726 27.79 -12.07 28.17
C THR A 726 27.46 -10.64 28.57
N SER A 727 27.67 -10.31 29.84
CA SER A 727 27.47 -8.96 30.38
C SER A 727 28.60 -8.59 31.34
N PRO A 728 28.89 -7.29 31.55
CA PRO A 728 29.84 -6.89 32.58
C PRO A 728 29.33 -7.25 33.98
N PRO A 729 30.25 -7.49 34.94
CA PRO A 729 29.91 -7.87 36.30
C PRO A 729 29.27 -6.73 37.10
N ALA A 730 29.53 -5.48 36.74
CA ALA A 730 28.93 -4.30 37.35
C ALA A 730 28.85 -3.14 36.34
N ALA A 731 27.88 -2.25 36.54
CA ALA A 731 27.68 -1.02 35.78
C ALA A 731 27.37 0.13 36.74
N THR A 732 27.83 1.36 36.44
CA THR A 732 27.45 2.56 37.20
C THR A 732 26.23 3.23 36.58
N ALA A 733 25.41 3.91 37.40
CA ALA A 733 24.30 4.72 36.90
C ALA A 733 24.80 5.77 35.89
N GLY A 734 24.10 5.93 34.77
CA GLY A 734 24.52 6.79 33.65
C GLY A 734 25.56 6.18 32.70
N GLN A 735 26.05 4.95 32.96
CA GLN A 735 26.99 4.25 32.08
C GLN A 735 26.25 3.50 30.97
N VAL A 736 26.88 3.42 29.79
CA VAL A 736 26.48 2.49 28.73
C VAL A 736 27.35 1.25 28.82
N VAL A 737 26.73 0.07 28.88
CA VAL A 737 27.41 -1.22 28.93
C VAL A 737 27.03 -2.10 27.75
N LEU A 738 27.97 -2.89 27.25
CA LEU A 738 27.72 -3.84 26.17
C LEU A 738 27.24 -5.18 26.73
N VAL A 739 26.21 -5.74 26.12
CA VAL A 739 25.70 -7.09 26.39
C VAL A 739 25.64 -7.83 25.06
N ASP A 740 26.29 -8.99 24.99
CA ASP A 740 26.34 -9.79 23.77
C ASP A 740 25.57 -11.09 23.93
N VAL A 741 24.93 -11.52 22.86
CA VAL A 741 24.26 -12.82 22.76
C VAL A 741 24.88 -13.62 21.63
N TRP A 742 25.34 -14.81 21.95
CA TRP A 742 26.13 -15.68 21.08
C TRP A 742 25.33 -16.93 20.72
N ALA A 743 25.36 -17.35 19.46
CA ALA A 743 24.95 -18.69 19.04
C ALA A 743 26.19 -19.50 18.69
N HIS A 744 26.37 -20.69 19.25
CA HIS A 744 27.58 -21.48 19.04
C HIS A 744 27.38 -22.98 19.27
N LEU A 745 28.25 -23.81 18.71
CA LEU A 745 28.33 -25.23 19.03
C LEU A 745 28.99 -25.45 20.39
N LYS A 746 28.77 -26.63 20.99
CA LYS A 746 29.39 -27.00 22.29
C LYS A 746 30.92 -26.89 22.26
N ALA A 747 31.55 -27.30 21.15
CA ALA A 747 33.00 -27.26 20.98
C ALA A 747 33.57 -25.84 20.92
N GLN A 748 32.78 -24.88 20.43
CA GLN A 748 33.16 -23.47 20.25
C GLN A 748 33.03 -22.64 21.54
N ARG A 749 32.51 -23.21 22.64
CA ARG A 749 32.24 -22.45 23.88
C ARG A 749 33.49 -21.79 24.47
N ALA A 750 34.65 -22.45 24.41
CA ALA A 750 35.90 -21.90 24.93
C ALA A 750 36.32 -20.64 24.16
N GLU A 751 36.10 -20.65 22.85
CA GLU A 751 36.39 -19.53 21.97
C GLU A 751 35.44 -18.36 22.20
N VAL A 752 34.13 -18.62 22.40
CA VAL A 752 33.16 -17.58 22.79
C VAL A 752 33.57 -16.86 24.08
N ILE A 753 34.04 -17.62 25.10
CA ILE A 753 34.52 -17.03 26.36
C ILE A 753 35.75 -16.15 26.10
N GLN A 754 36.72 -16.65 25.33
CA GLN A 754 37.94 -15.92 25.02
C GLN A 754 37.65 -14.62 24.24
N GLN A 755 36.75 -14.67 23.25
CA GLN A 755 36.36 -13.48 22.48
C GLN A 755 35.63 -12.45 23.35
N ALA A 756 34.72 -12.90 24.23
CA ALA A 756 34.01 -12.02 25.14
C ALA A 756 34.93 -11.36 26.18
N GLU A 757 35.91 -12.08 26.71
CA GLU A 757 36.91 -11.53 27.64
C GLU A 757 37.83 -10.51 26.96
N GLN A 758 38.20 -10.72 25.69
CA GLN A 758 39.03 -9.77 24.93
C GLN A 758 38.29 -8.47 24.57
N ALA A 759 36.98 -8.55 24.34
CA ALA A 759 36.14 -7.40 24.02
C ALA A 759 35.80 -6.54 25.25
N ALA A 760 35.89 -7.09 26.46
CA ALA A 760 35.59 -6.37 27.70
C ALA A 760 36.77 -5.53 28.18
N ALA A 761 36.53 -4.24 28.46
CA ALA A 761 37.57 -3.28 28.87
C ALA A 761 38.41 -3.72 30.09
N ASP A 762 37.82 -4.47 31.04
CA ASP A 762 38.48 -4.97 32.25
C ASP A 762 38.77 -6.50 32.22
N GLY A 763 38.54 -7.16 31.09
CA GLY A 763 38.80 -8.59 30.90
C GLY A 763 37.92 -9.57 31.70
N LYS A 764 36.89 -9.08 32.41
CA LYS A 764 35.96 -9.92 33.20
C LYS A 764 34.53 -9.78 32.68
N VAL A 765 33.94 -10.89 32.26
CA VAL A 765 32.54 -10.98 31.81
C VAL A 765 31.79 -12.07 32.56
N LEU A 766 30.52 -11.82 32.88
CA LEU A 766 29.61 -12.85 33.34
C LEU A 766 29.00 -13.54 32.13
N ILE A 767 29.09 -14.87 32.06
CA ILE A 767 28.48 -15.66 30.98
C ILE A 767 27.35 -16.56 31.50
N ARG A 768 26.26 -16.64 30.74
CA ARG A 768 25.15 -17.58 30.95
C ARG A 768 24.85 -18.29 29.65
N THR A 769 24.93 -19.62 29.62
CA THR A 769 24.71 -20.44 28.42
C THR A 769 23.44 -21.28 28.55
N LYS A 770 22.65 -21.38 27.48
CA LYS A 770 21.46 -22.23 27.33
C LYS A 770 21.58 -23.09 26.06
N GLY A 771 20.95 -24.26 26.01
CA GLY A 771 21.00 -25.18 24.86
C GLY A 771 21.65 -26.53 25.20
N PRO A 772 21.74 -27.47 24.24
CA PRO A 772 21.55 -27.22 22.81
C PRO A 772 20.09 -27.28 22.35
N ILE A 773 19.78 -26.52 21.30
CA ILE A 773 18.55 -26.61 20.52
C ILE A 773 18.92 -27.08 19.12
N LYS A 774 18.15 -28.00 18.55
CA LYS A 774 18.32 -28.44 17.16
C LYS A 774 17.87 -27.31 16.23
N ILE A 775 18.79 -26.75 15.45
CA ILE A 775 18.51 -25.67 14.50
C ILE A 775 19.15 -26.01 13.16
N ALA A 776 18.37 -25.94 12.09
CA ALA A 776 18.87 -26.11 10.73
C ALA A 776 19.75 -24.91 10.32
N ARG A 777 20.80 -25.16 9.53
CA ARG A 777 21.61 -24.09 8.94
C ARG A 777 20.79 -23.25 7.95
N GLY A 778 21.13 -21.97 7.83
CA GLY A 778 20.42 -20.98 7.02
C GLY A 778 19.23 -20.31 7.73
N ILE A 779 18.97 -20.66 9.00
CA ILE A 779 17.93 -19.99 9.80
C ILE A 779 18.45 -18.68 10.37
N VAL A 780 17.72 -17.59 10.14
CA VAL A 780 17.96 -16.31 10.82
C VAL A 780 17.33 -16.35 12.21
N LEU A 781 18.18 -16.26 13.23
CA LEU A 781 17.82 -16.18 14.63
C LEU A 781 17.68 -14.71 15.02
N THR A 782 16.51 -14.31 15.48
CA THR A 782 16.27 -12.96 15.97
C THR A 782 16.47 -12.94 17.48
N VAL A 783 17.31 -12.04 17.97
CA VAL A 783 17.64 -11.87 19.39
C VAL A 783 17.02 -10.57 19.88
N ARG A 784 16.30 -10.63 21.00
CA ARG A 784 15.77 -9.45 21.68
C ARG A 784 16.29 -9.40 23.09
N LEU A 785 16.83 -8.25 23.47
CA LEU A 785 17.35 -8.01 24.80
C LEU A 785 16.45 -7.03 25.53
N CYS A 786 16.02 -7.40 26.74
CA CYS A 786 15.23 -6.55 27.61
C CYS A 786 15.85 -6.53 29.00
N VAL A 787 16.13 -5.34 29.52
CA VAL A 787 16.46 -5.12 30.92
C VAL A 787 15.45 -4.09 31.42
N PRO A 788 14.55 -4.45 32.37
CA PRO A 788 13.52 -3.53 32.86
C PRO A 788 14.14 -2.22 33.33
N ASP A 789 13.46 -1.12 33.01
CA ASP A 789 13.84 0.26 33.32
C ASP A 789 15.11 0.76 32.61
N PHE A 790 15.80 -0.05 31.81
CA PHE A 790 17.01 0.35 31.09
C PHE A 790 16.71 0.56 29.60
N HIS A 791 17.47 1.45 28.96
CA HIS A 791 17.38 1.67 27.53
C HIS A 791 18.35 0.73 26.80
N VAL A 792 17.86 -0.04 25.83
CA VAL A 792 18.64 -0.99 25.05
C VAL A 792 18.63 -0.57 23.58
N GLU A 793 19.80 -0.45 22.97
CA GLU A 793 19.96 -0.05 21.57
C GLU A 793 21.04 -0.90 20.86
N PRO A 794 20.72 -1.55 19.72
CA PRO A 794 19.36 -1.74 19.18
C PRO A 794 18.50 -2.62 20.10
N GLN A 795 17.17 -2.57 20.03
CA GLN A 795 16.31 -3.46 20.86
C GLN A 795 16.24 -4.90 20.34
N GLU A 796 16.53 -5.09 19.05
CA GLU A 796 16.53 -6.37 18.34
C GLU A 796 17.78 -6.42 17.44
N ASP A 797 18.43 -7.57 17.40
CA ASP A 797 19.55 -7.87 16.51
C ASP A 797 19.43 -9.32 16.01
N TRP A 798 20.24 -9.76 15.05
CA TRP A 798 20.04 -11.06 14.39
C TRP A 798 21.34 -11.84 14.20
N ILE A 799 21.21 -13.16 14.10
CA ILE A 799 22.30 -14.11 13.83
C ILE A 799 21.85 -15.04 12.71
N LEU A 800 22.52 -15.01 11.55
CA LEU A 800 22.34 -16.06 10.54
C LEU A 800 23.08 -17.32 11.01
N TRP A 801 22.34 -18.41 11.25
CA TRP A 801 22.95 -19.64 11.74
C TRP A 801 23.54 -20.47 10.59
N GLU A 802 24.87 -20.45 10.44
CA GLU A 802 25.59 -21.20 9.40
C GLU A 802 26.38 -22.41 9.96
N GLY A 803 26.34 -22.61 11.28
CA GLY A 803 27.13 -23.63 11.99
C GLY A 803 28.42 -23.10 12.64
N GLU A 804 28.70 -21.81 12.49
CA GLU A 804 29.81 -21.09 13.11
C GLU A 804 29.35 -20.17 14.24
N ILE A 805 30.28 -19.61 15.03
CA ILE A 805 29.95 -18.69 16.12
C ILE A 805 29.28 -17.44 15.54
N GLY A 806 28.05 -17.18 15.96
CA GLY A 806 27.32 -15.95 15.66
C GLY A 806 27.18 -15.06 16.89
N ASN A 807 27.16 -13.75 16.70
CA ASN A 807 27.09 -12.74 17.77
C ASN A 807 26.06 -11.66 17.43
N ALA A 808 25.26 -11.28 18.42
CA ALA A 808 24.35 -10.15 18.40
C ALA A 808 24.69 -9.24 19.59
N GLN A 809 24.95 -7.95 19.33
CA GLN A 809 25.52 -7.03 20.32
C GLN A 809 24.56 -5.88 20.64
N PHE A 810 24.41 -5.60 21.94
CA PHE A 810 23.46 -4.63 22.46
C PHE A 810 24.16 -3.60 23.36
N SER A 811 23.92 -2.31 23.11
CA SER A 811 24.30 -1.24 24.04
C SER A 811 23.17 -1.01 25.04
N VAL A 812 23.45 -1.20 26.32
CA VAL A 812 22.50 -1.05 27.42
C VAL A 812 22.87 0.20 28.22
N SER A 813 22.07 1.25 28.10
CA SER A 813 22.23 2.50 28.83
C SER A 813 21.54 2.41 30.20
N VAL A 814 22.34 2.47 31.26
CA VAL A 814 21.86 2.47 32.64
C VAL A 814 21.37 3.88 32.98
N PRO A 815 20.10 4.08 33.40
CA PRO A 815 19.59 5.38 33.81
C PRO A 815 20.43 6.03 34.91
N ALA A 816 20.53 7.36 34.89
CA ALA A 816 21.30 8.11 35.89
C ALA A 816 20.71 8.02 37.31
N ASP A 817 19.42 7.71 37.42
CA ASP A 817 18.65 7.53 38.65
C ASP A 817 18.43 6.05 39.01
N ALA A 818 19.10 5.11 38.32
CA ALA A 818 18.93 3.69 38.56
C ALA A 818 19.31 3.29 40.00
N ALA A 819 18.37 2.65 40.70
CA ALA A 819 18.60 2.14 42.06
C ALA A 819 19.71 1.07 42.07
N ALA A 820 20.58 1.15 43.08
CA ALA A 820 21.68 0.20 43.25
C ALA A 820 21.19 -1.23 43.54
N GLY A 821 21.92 -2.22 43.02
CA GLY A 821 21.64 -3.65 43.18
C GLY A 821 21.43 -4.40 41.86
N PRO A 822 21.09 -5.70 41.93
CA PRO A 822 20.98 -6.56 40.76
C PRO A 822 19.76 -6.23 39.91
N LYS A 823 19.97 -6.05 38.60
CA LYS A 823 18.90 -5.89 37.60
C LYS A 823 18.83 -7.13 36.72
N LEU A 824 17.67 -7.77 36.70
CA LEU A 824 17.45 -8.99 35.94
C LEU A 824 17.15 -8.66 34.47
N GLY A 825 18.01 -9.11 33.58
CA GLY A 825 17.84 -9.00 32.13
C GLY A 825 17.37 -10.31 31.50
N THR A 826 16.74 -10.19 30.34
CA THR A 826 16.27 -11.30 29.52
C THR A 826 16.76 -11.15 28.08
N ALA A 827 17.41 -12.18 27.56
CA ALA A 827 17.65 -12.36 26.13
C ALA A 827 16.68 -13.41 25.58
N SER A 828 15.76 -13.02 24.71
CA SER A 828 14.82 -13.92 24.03
C SER A 828 15.29 -14.19 22.61
N ILE A 829 15.33 -15.46 22.22
CA ILE A 829 15.79 -15.89 20.90
C ILE A 829 14.61 -16.49 20.15
N PHE A 830 14.42 -16.03 18.91
CA PHE A 830 13.32 -16.42 18.05
C PHE A 830 13.85 -17.04 16.75
N ALA A 831 13.22 -18.11 16.31
CA ALA A 831 13.38 -18.65 14.96
C ALA A 831 12.04 -18.53 14.25
N GLN A 832 12.05 -17.98 13.04
CA GLN A 832 10.85 -17.74 12.23
C GLN A 832 9.71 -16.98 12.97
N GLY A 833 10.04 -16.17 13.98
CA GLY A 833 9.07 -15.38 14.76
C GLY A 833 8.53 -16.08 16.02
N LEU A 834 8.88 -17.34 16.25
CA LEU A 834 8.52 -18.13 17.43
C LEU A 834 9.68 -18.16 18.43
N ARG A 835 9.39 -17.96 19.72
CA ARG A 835 10.42 -17.91 20.76
C ARG A 835 10.94 -19.32 21.06
N ILE A 836 12.15 -19.61 20.62
CA ILE A 836 12.78 -20.93 20.80
C ILE A 836 13.63 -21.01 22.06
N ALA A 837 14.15 -19.88 22.55
CA ALA A 837 14.93 -19.84 23.78
C ALA A 837 14.78 -18.50 24.51
N GLN A 838 15.16 -18.52 25.78
CA GLN A 838 15.19 -17.37 26.66
C GLN A 838 16.28 -17.57 27.69
N VAL A 839 17.24 -16.66 27.77
CA VAL A 839 18.35 -16.67 28.71
C VAL A 839 18.20 -15.51 29.67
N LEU A 840 18.18 -15.82 30.97
CA LEU A 840 18.15 -14.82 32.04
C LEU A 840 19.58 -14.50 32.45
N PHE A 841 19.88 -13.21 32.63
CA PHE A 841 21.17 -12.72 33.09
C PHE A 841 20.97 -11.57 34.09
N THR A 842 22.03 -11.13 34.74
CA THR A 842 21.95 -10.08 35.77
C THR A 842 23.06 -9.06 35.55
N VAL A 843 22.73 -7.78 35.70
CA VAL A 843 23.67 -6.66 35.71
C VAL A 843 23.59 -5.98 37.07
N GLU A 844 24.70 -5.91 37.81
CA GLU A 844 24.77 -5.19 39.09
C GLU A 844 24.94 -3.69 38.87
N VAL A 845 24.10 -2.87 39.50
CA VAL A 845 24.19 -1.40 39.43
C VAL A 845 24.84 -0.85 40.70
N GLY A 846 26.03 -0.23 40.59
CA GLY A 846 26.70 0.44 41.71
C GLY A 846 28.22 0.21 41.80
N ALA A 847 28.90 0.96 42.68
CA ALA A 847 30.36 1.05 42.75
C ALA A 847 31.10 -0.12 43.43
N LYS A 848 30.41 -1.17 43.87
CA LYS A 848 31.02 -2.37 44.47
C LYS A 848 30.30 -3.63 44.01
N ALA A 849 30.98 -4.47 43.24
CA ALA A 849 30.54 -5.82 42.95
C ALA A 849 30.32 -6.57 44.29
N ALA A 850 29.07 -6.93 44.59
CA ALA A 850 28.77 -7.86 45.66
C ALA A 850 29.21 -9.28 45.25
N PRO A 851 29.65 -10.14 46.20
CA PRO A 851 30.08 -11.49 45.88
C PRO A 851 28.91 -12.32 45.35
N GLU A 852 29.19 -13.13 44.32
CA GLU A 852 28.23 -13.93 43.56
C GLU A 852 27.17 -14.64 44.43
N THR A 853 25.96 -14.10 44.48
CA THR A 853 24.78 -14.88 44.85
C THR A 853 24.29 -15.62 43.62
N ARG A 854 24.56 -16.93 43.57
CA ARG A 854 23.94 -17.86 42.61
C ARG A 854 22.43 -17.90 42.87
N THR A 855 21.67 -17.10 42.13
CA THR A 855 20.22 -17.28 42.01
C THR A 855 19.96 -18.42 41.00
N PRO A 856 19.27 -19.50 41.40
CA PRO A 856 18.98 -20.60 40.49
C PRO A 856 17.96 -20.14 39.44
N SER A 857 18.41 -19.88 38.21
CA SER A 857 17.51 -19.67 37.08
C SER A 857 16.90 -21.01 36.67
N LYS A 858 15.58 -21.13 36.73
CA LYS A 858 14.84 -22.31 36.27
C LYS A 858 14.97 -22.40 34.75
N GLU A 859 15.77 -23.36 34.27
CA GLU A 859 15.93 -23.66 32.85
C GLU A 859 14.61 -24.20 32.29
N VAL A 860 13.96 -23.46 31.37
CA VAL A 860 12.77 -23.97 30.65
C VAL A 860 13.14 -24.15 29.17
N GLN A 861 13.13 -25.41 28.72
CA GLN A 861 13.21 -25.83 27.31
C GLN A 861 11.82 -26.36 26.93
N HIS A 862 11.13 -25.74 25.97
CA HIS A 862 9.82 -26.21 25.54
C HIS A 862 9.98 -27.42 24.60
N ARG A 863 9.53 -28.61 25.01
CA ARG A 863 9.52 -29.85 24.21
C ARG A 863 8.10 -30.28 23.82
N SER A 864 7.10 -29.66 24.44
CA SER A 864 5.68 -29.94 24.20
C SER A 864 4.82 -28.67 24.24
N ALA A 865 3.82 -28.59 23.37
CA ALA A 865 2.93 -27.43 23.26
C ALA A 865 1.45 -27.84 23.26
N PHE A 866 0.61 -27.03 23.91
CA PHE A 866 -0.86 -27.07 23.79
C PHE A 866 -1.30 -25.98 22.81
N ILE A 867 -2.16 -26.30 21.84
CA ILE A 867 -2.69 -25.31 20.89
C ILE A 867 -4.14 -25.00 21.22
N SER A 868 -4.42 -23.72 21.45
CA SER A 868 -5.77 -23.20 21.65
C SER A 868 -6.15 -22.32 20.45
N TYR A 869 -7.25 -22.66 19.76
CA TYR A 869 -7.73 -21.98 18.55
C TYR A 869 -9.24 -22.25 18.33
N SER A 870 -9.89 -21.50 17.44
CA SER A 870 -11.28 -21.79 17.01
C SER A 870 -11.28 -22.82 15.88
N SER A 871 -12.24 -23.74 15.84
CA SER A 871 -12.38 -24.68 14.71
C SER A 871 -12.57 -23.97 13.35
N GLU A 872 -13.10 -22.74 13.35
CA GLU A 872 -13.19 -21.89 12.14
C GLU A 872 -11.82 -21.44 11.59
N ASP A 873 -10.76 -21.53 12.38
CA ASP A 873 -9.39 -21.15 12.00
C ASP A 873 -8.49 -22.34 11.62
N GLU A 874 -9.05 -23.56 11.57
CA GLU A 874 -8.29 -24.82 11.52
C GLU A 874 -7.23 -24.87 10.42
N ASP A 875 -7.58 -24.53 9.18
CA ASP A 875 -6.66 -24.59 8.03
C ASP A 875 -5.42 -23.69 8.22
N THR A 876 -5.63 -22.50 8.77
CA THR A 876 -4.55 -21.52 9.01
C THR A 876 -3.65 -21.98 10.16
N VAL A 877 -4.24 -22.54 11.20
CA VAL A 877 -3.52 -23.04 12.39
C VAL A 877 -2.71 -24.29 12.06
N LEU A 878 -3.28 -25.23 11.29
CA LEU A 878 -2.58 -26.45 10.86
C LEU A 878 -1.35 -26.12 10.00
N THR A 879 -1.47 -25.15 9.09
CA THR A 879 -0.33 -24.68 8.28
C THR A 879 0.81 -24.14 9.16
N ALA A 880 0.47 -23.33 10.17
CA ALA A 880 1.43 -22.79 11.14
C ALA A 880 2.14 -23.88 11.97
N ILE A 881 1.40 -24.88 12.42
CA ILE A 881 1.93 -26.01 13.20
C ILE A 881 2.87 -26.86 12.34
N GLN A 882 2.50 -27.14 11.08
CA GLN A 882 3.34 -27.92 10.16
C GLN A 882 4.67 -27.23 9.85
N ALA A 883 4.66 -25.91 9.61
CA ALA A 883 5.87 -25.12 9.42
C ALA A 883 6.79 -25.18 10.65
N LEU A 884 6.21 -25.08 11.85
CA LEU A 884 6.94 -25.18 13.11
C LEU A 884 7.57 -26.56 13.34
N GLN A 885 6.83 -27.63 13.09
CA GLN A 885 7.34 -29.00 13.21
C GLN A 885 8.44 -29.30 12.19
N LYS A 886 8.43 -28.65 11.02
CA LYS A 886 9.52 -28.73 10.02
C LYS A 886 10.81 -28.07 10.52
N GLY A 887 10.71 -26.97 11.27
CA GLY A 887 11.86 -26.27 11.87
C GLY A 887 12.36 -26.88 13.19
N ILE A 888 11.46 -27.49 13.98
CA ILE A 888 11.75 -28.11 15.27
C ILE A 888 11.14 -29.53 15.29
N PRO A 889 11.83 -30.54 14.71
CA PRO A 889 11.25 -31.87 14.48
C PRO A 889 10.80 -32.62 15.74
N ASP A 890 11.35 -32.29 16.90
CA ASP A 890 11.07 -32.98 18.17
C ASP A 890 9.95 -32.30 19.01
N LEU A 891 9.24 -31.29 18.49
CA LEU A 891 8.19 -30.58 19.21
C LEU A 891 6.87 -31.36 19.23
N ASN A 892 6.44 -31.82 20.41
CA ASN A 892 5.20 -32.57 20.60
C ASN A 892 3.98 -31.63 20.81
N VAL A 893 3.10 -31.54 19.82
CA VAL A 893 1.96 -30.62 19.79
C VAL A 893 0.64 -31.34 20.07
N PHE A 894 -0.21 -30.78 20.93
CA PHE A 894 -1.55 -31.28 21.23
C PHE A 894 -2.64 -30.27 20.83
N TYR A 895 -3.69 -30.75 20.16
CA TYR A 895 -4.88 -29.98 19.80
C TYR A 895 -6.13 -30.87 19.69
N ALA A 896 -7.31 -30.32 20.03
CA ALA A 896 -8.50 -31.09 20.41
C ALA A 896 -9.09 -31.97 19.29
N GLU A 897 -9.20 -31.46 18.06
CA GLU A 897 -9.92 -32.09 16.95
C GLU A 897 -9.26 -33.39 16.43
N ALA A 898 -7.93 -33.46 16.49
CA ALA A 898 -7.18 -34.67 16.11
C ALA A 898 -6.88 -35.62 17.30
N SER A 899 -6.95 -35.14 18.55
CA SER A 899 -6.38 -35.84 19.72
C SER A 899 -7.40 -36.49 20.66
N LEU A 900 -8.67 -36.09 20.58
CA LEU A 900 -9.76 -36.62 21.40
C LEU A 900 -10.52 -37.74 20.66
N ARG A 901 -10.92 -38.80 21.38
CA ARG A 901 -11.69 -39.92 20.80
C ARG A 901 -13.13 -39.89 21.29
N SER A 902 -14.04 -40.43 20.48
CA SER A 902 -15.45 -40.58 20.89
C SER A 902 -15.55 -41.43 22.17
N GLY A 903 -16.13 -40.85 23.23
CA GLY A 903 -16.26 -41.48 24.56
C GLY A 903 -15.39 -40.86 25.67
N ASP A 904 -14.44 -39.98 25.33
CA ASP A 904 -13.62 -39.29 26.33
C ASP A 904 -14.44 -38.25 27.12
N LYS A 905 -14.15 -38.12 28.43
CA LYS A 905 -14.51 -36.93 29.20
C LYS A 905 -13.60 -35.78 28.79
N TRP A 906 -13.91 -35.20 27.64
CA TRP A 906 -13.05 -34.29 26.92
C TRP A 906 -12.57 -33.10 27.77
N GLN A 907 -13.40 -32.53 28.65
CA GLN A 907 -12.99 -31.42 29.54
C GLN A 907 -11.90 -31.83 30.54
N ASP A 908 -12.02 -33.00 31.16
CA ASP A 908 -11.03 -33.53 32.11
C ASP A 908 -9.70 -33.76 31.38
N ARG A 909 -9.77 -34.31 30.16
CA ARG A 909 -8.60 -34.58 29.32
C ARG A 909 -7.90 -33.30 28.84
N LEU A 910 -8.64 -32.27 28.45
CA LEU A 910 -8.06 -30.96 28.09
C LEU A 910 -7.35 -30.32 29.30
N LEU A 911 -7.94 -30.43 30.49
CA LEU A 911 -7.33 -29.91 31.72
C LEU A 911 -6.02 -30.65 32.05
N GLU A 912 -5.99 -31.97 31.92
CA GLU A 912 -4.75 -32.76 32.10
C GLU A 912 -3.66 -32.33 31.12
N GLU A 913 -4.02 -32.10 29.85
CA GLU A 913 -3.07 -31.70 28.81
C GLU A 913 -2.54 -30.27 29.03
N ILE A 914 -3.40 -29.30 29.38
CA ILE A 914 -2.95 -27.94 29.76
C ILE A 914 -1.94 -27.99 30.93
N LYS A 915 -2.11 -28.94 31.85
CA LYS A 915 -1.17 -29.14 32.98
C LYS A 915 0.10 -29.87 32.58
N ALA A 916 0.06 -30.73 31.57
CA ALA A 916 1.18 -31.57 31.16
C ALA A 916 2.15 -30.89 30.18
N ARG A 917 1.72 -29.88 29.40
CA ARG A 917 2.53 -29.25 28.34
C ARG A 917 3.50 -28.18 28.85
N ASP A 918 4.50 -27.80 28.06
CA ASP A 918 5.51 -26.81 28.45
C ASP A 918 5.12 -25.37 28.09
N VAL A 919 4.31 -25.18 27.05
CA VAL A 919 3.78 -23.88 26.59
C VAL A 919 2.40 -24.05 25.98
N MET A 920 1.57 -23.01 26.02
CA MET A 920 0.33 -22.89 25.27
C MET A 920 0.50 -21.84 24.17
N TYR A 921 0.27 -22.23 22.92
CA TYR A 921 0.11 -21.26 21.83
C TYR A 921 -1.37 -20.90 21.69
N LEU A 922 -1.70 -19.63 21.92
CA LEU A 922 -3.06 -19.10 21.84
C LEU A 922 -3.26 -18.41 20.49
N PHE A 923 -3.86 -19.10 19.52
CA PHE A 923 -4.19 -18.51 18.24
C PHE A 923 -5.41 -17.60 18.36
N TRP A 924 -5.26 -16.33 17.96
CA TRP A 924 -6.24 -15.29 18.24
C TRP A 924 -6.82 -14.68 16.95
N SER A 925 -8.10 -14.92 16.73
CA SER A 925 -8.90 -14.45 15.59
C SER A 925 -10.24 -13.87 16.05
N GLN A 926 -11.04 -13.36 15.11
CA GLN A 926 -12.41 -12.95 15.39
C GLN A 926 -13.30 -14.11 15.87
N ALA A 927 -13.04 -15.34 15.39
CA ALA A 927 -13.75 -16.54 15.81
C ALA A 927 -13.27 -17.00 17.19
N ALA A 928 -11.94 -17.01 17.42
CA ALA A 928 -11.35 -17.38 18.71
C ALA A 928 -11.80 -16.45 19.85
N SER A 929 -11.93 -15.15 19.60
CA SER A 929 -12.40 -14.19 20.60
C SER A 929 -13.88 -14.37 20.99
N ARG A 930 -14.70 -14.99 20.12
CA ARG A 930 -16.12 -15.30 20.37
C ARG A 930 -16.32 -16.71 20.92
N SER A 931 -15.29 -17.55 20.90
CA SER A 931 -15.36 -18.94 21.32
C SER A 931 -15.28 -19.05 22.85
N ARG A 932 -16.41 -19.45 23.47
CA ARG A 932 -16.47 -19.77 24.90
C ARG A 932 -15.47 -20.87 25.32
N TRP A 933 -15.05 -21.71 24.37
CA TRP A 933 -14.13 -22.82 24.63
C TRP A 933 -12.68 -22.35 24.64
N VAL A 934 -12.28 -21.54 23.66
CA VAL A 934 -10.95 -20.87 23.66
C VAL A 934 -10.81 -20.00 24.91
N GLU A 935 -11.88 -19.29 25.27
CA GLU A 935 -11.89 -18.49 26.51
C GLU A 935 -11.67 -19.35 27.77
N TRP A 936 -12.37 -20.48 27.86
CA TRP A 936 -12.20 -21.42 28.96
C TRP A 936 -10.77 -21.97 29.03
N GLU A 937 -10.17 -22.34 27.89
CA GLU A 937 -8.81 -22.88 27.80
C GLU A 937 -7.75 -21.88 28.28
N TRP A 938 -7.72 -20.66 27.74
CA TRP A 938 -6.69 -19.70 28.12
C TRP A 938 -6.85 -19.18 29.55
N ARG A 939 -8.09 -19.02 30.05
CA ARG A 939 -8.34 -18.66 31.45
C ARG A 939 -7.91 -19.79 32.40
N THR A 940 -8.10 -21.03 32.00
CA THR A 940 -7.66 -22.20 32.76
C THR A 940 -6.14 -22.29 32.78
N ALA A 941 -5.48 -22.10 31.63
CA ALA A 941 -4.04 -22.04 31.51
C ALA A 941 -3.44 -20.91 32.38
N LEU A 942 -4.05 -19.73 32.35
CA LEU A 942 -3.63 -18.59 33.18
C LEU A 942 -3.74 -18.90 34.68
N ARG A 943 -4.83 -19.56 35.11
CA ARG A 943 -5.06 -19.93 36.52
C ARG A 943 -4.10 -21.02 37.01
N GLU A 944 -3.87 -22.06 36.21
CA GLU A 944 -3.12 -23.24 36.64
C GLU A 944 -1.61 -23.12 36.41
N ARG A 945 -1.18 -22.36 35.38
CA ARG A 945 0.23 -22.31 34.92
C ARG A 945 0.82 -20.91 34.90
N GLY A 946 -0.01 -19.88 35.06
CA GLY A 946 0.42 -18.48 35.04
C GLY A 946 0.68 -17.93 33.64
N ILE A 947 0.87 -16.61 33.55
CA ILE A 947 0.89 -15.90 32.26
C ILE A 947 2.06 -16.28 31.35
N GLN A 948 3.21 -16.66 31.92
CA GLN A 948 4.41 -17.06 31.18
C GLN A 948 4.25 -18.37 30.39
N PHE A 949 3.20 -19.15 30.69
CA PHE A 949 2.86 -20.36 29.96
C PHE A 949 2.12 -20.07 28.65
N ILE A 950 1.54 -18.87 28.48
CA ILE A 950 0.75 -18.48 27.31
C ILE A 950 1.62 -17.67 26.35
N ASP A 951 1.79 -18.16 25.12
CA ASP A 951 2.39 -17.41 24.01
C ASP A 951 1.29 -17.09 22.98
N PRO A 952 0.90 -15.81 22.84
CA PRO A 952 -0.17 -15.42 21.95
C PRO A 952 0.26 -15.41 20.48
N PHE A 953 -0.60 -15.93 19.60
CA PHE A 953 -0.40 -15.96 18.16
C PHE A 953 -1.60 -15.30 17.43
N PRO A 954 -1.56 -13.98 17.21
CA PRO A 954 -2.65 -13.30 16.50
C PRO A 954 -2.70 -13.71 15.03
N LEU A 955 -3.85 -14.21 14.58
CA LEU A 955 -4.18 -14.52 13.18
C LEU A 955 -4.77 -13.32 12.45
N VAL A 956 -5.39 -12.41 13.20
CA VAL A 956 -5.95 -11.13 12.74
C VAL A 956 -5.32 -10.00 13.53
N HIS A 957 -5.46 -8.76 13.05
CA HIS A 957 -4.86 -7.63 13.74
C HIS A 957 -5.40 -7.51 15.18
N PRO A 958 -4.53 -7.34 16.21
CA PRO A 958 -4.98 -7.05 17.58
C PRO A 958 -5.80 -5.77 17.76
N ARG A 959 -5.97 -4.94 16.71
CA ARG A 959 -6.85 -3.76 16.70
C ARG A 959 -8.25 -4.11 16.18
N ASP A 960 -8.33 -5.00 15.19
CA ASP A 960 -9.60 -5.52 14.68
C ASP A 960 -10.25 -6.44 15.72
N VAL A 961 -9.43 -7.23 16.42
CA VAL A 961 -9.87 -8.12 17.49
C VAL A 961 -8.96 -7.95 18.71
N PRO A 962 -9.31 -7.05 19.64
CA PRO A 962 -8.50 -6.81 20.82
C PRO A 962 -8.35 -8.08 21.67
N PRO A 963 -7.15 -8.38 22.17
CA PRO A 963 -6.95 -9.48 23.09
C PRO A 963 -7.55 -9.15 24.47
N PRO A 964 -7.75 -10.18 25.31
CA PRO A 964 -8.25 -9.97 26.66
C PRO A 964 -7.31 -9.06 27.45
N GLY A 965 -7.87 -8.12 28.21
CA GLY A 965 -7.09 -7.16 29.00
C GLY A 965 -6.13 -7.83 29.98
N GLU A 966 -6.43 -9.05 30.43
CA GLU A 966 -5.54 -9.82 31.32
C GLU A 966 -4.24 -10.29 30.64
N LEU A 967 -4.20 -10.36 29.30
CA LEU A 967 -3.05 -10.84 28.52
C LEU A 967 -2.35 -9.72 27.73
N ALA A 968 -3.04 -8.59 27.52
CA ALA A 968 -2.64 -7.44 26.71
C ALA A 968 -1.24 -6.86 27.05
N ASP A 969 -1.03 -6.44 28.29
CA ASP A 969 0.10 -5.59 28.67
C ASP A 969 1.36 -6.37 29.10
N GLN A 970 1.18 -7.61 29.56
CA GLN A 970 2.27 -8.41 30.14
C GLN A 970 2.94 -9.35 29.12
N LEU A 971 2.32 -9.59 27.97
CA LEU A 971 2.84 -10.45 26.90
C LEU A 971 3.12 -9.71 25.59
N HIS A 972 2.96 -8.38 25.57
CA HIS A 972 2.96 -7.57 24.34
C HIS A 972 1.95 -8.10 23.31
N PHE A 973 0.82 -8.64 23.76
CA PHE A 973 -0.22 -9.21 22.89
C PHE A 973 -0.87 -8.12 22.01
N ASN A 974 -0.80 -6.86 22.45
CA ASN A 974 -1.25 -5.68 21.72
C ASN A 974 -0.21 -5.10 20.74
N ASP A 975 1.00 -5.67 20.65
CA ASP A 975 2.05 -5.12 19.80
C ASP A 975 1.92 -5.61 18.35
N TRP A 976 1.50 -4.71 17.47
CA TRP A 976 1.21 -4.99 16.06
C TRP A 976 2.46 -5.31 15.22
N VAL A 977 3.64 -4.77 15.56
CA VAL A 977 4.89 -5.07 14.85
C VAL A 977 5.25 -6.56 14.99
N LEU A 978 4.84 -7.15 16.12
CA LEU A 978 5.00 -8.55 16.48
C LEU A 978 4.02 -9.47 15.72
N ALA A 979 2.76 -9.08 15.58
CA ALA A 979 1.74 -9.81 14.81
C ALA A 979 2.07 -9.87 13.30
N PHE A 980 2.48 -8.72 12.73
CA PHE A 980 2.81 -8.58 11.30
C PHE A 980 4.03 -9.44 10.87
N LYS A 981 5.06 -9.57 11.73
CA LYS A 981 6.25 -10.40 11.44
C LYS A 981 6.00 -11.91 11.63
N ARG A 982 5.06 -12.31 12.50
CA ARG A 982 4.69 -13.73 12.73
C ARG A 982 3.83 -14.31 11.60
N ALA A 983 2.90 -13.52 11.06
CA ALA A 983 2.01 -13.95 9.96
C ALA A 983 2.73 -14.16 8.61
N ARG A 984 3.73 -13.31 8.27
CA ARG A 984 4.52 -13.45 7.01
C ARG A 984 5.42 -14.69 6.95
N ARG A 985 5.82 -15.26 8.10
CA ARG A 985 6.79 -16.37 8.16
C ARG A 985 6.16 -17.77 8.26
N VAL A 986 4.85 -17.83 8.51
CA VAL A 986 4.05 -19.07 8.40
C VAL A 986 3.60 -19.31 6.95
N SER A 987 3.52 -18.24 6.15
CA SER A 987 3.06 -18.24 4.77
C SER A 987 4.19 -18.23 3.72
N SER A 988 5.45 -18.31 4.16
CA SER A 988 6.68 -18.49 3.37
C SER A 988 7.34 -19.81 3.71
#